data_AF-A0A937F4N8-F1
#
_entry.id   AF-A0A937F4N8-F1
#
_cell.length_a   1.000
_cell.length_b   1.000
_cell.length_c   1.000
_cell.angle_alpha   90.00
_cell.angle_beta   90.00
_cell.angle_gamma   90.00
#
_symmetry.space_group_name_H-M   'P 1'
#
loop_
_entity.id
_entity.type
_entity.pdbx_description
1 polymer ?
#
loop_
_entity_poly.entity_id
_entity_poly.type
_entity_poly.pdbx_seq_one_letter_code
_entity_poly.pdbx_strand_id
1 'polypeptide(L)'
;MKKILPSILFSIFAFAQSLECFSQDMNQLNQKFEIICYATDISSGVRILPPPSTGSARQSAVNIEVNYSSGFTPEARAAFQRAVDIWASLLKSSVTIKIDAYWRPLGSNVLGSAGWNNAFQNFEGALRQNTWYPVALAEKMANRDLNDPESADIVANFNSDFDWYLGTDGNPAPGQYDLVSVVLHEIGHGLGFVDSFGYEEGIASYGLGGSEVFPFIYDTYVANASKVSLMNIHNNPSRELGSAVTNGSVYFNSPIASNNHGDVKLYAPISWNSGSSIAHLDENTYNNTANALMTPQIGPQEIMQSPGPITMDMFTDMGWTYTYINHTQLPNTEDINAENYQVIASINSDNGYDENSVTLHYSHDAFSSAEKLVTMTPTGNSNEFSASIPSIKLDGALYSYYITVNDNLERTFSKPSAAPDFFYFFKSDIDTEAPIITHEEPSFVRDTDNELVLEAVVRDFLPLEEVTLNYNINGGTTQTETFILVDEFDSLYQTTVNLTSFNLGEGDVFNYSITAVDQAGTANSATYPNSGSISIPVVALAPTVMKYHNNFNSPSNDFFISKNFSVATPTGFSNGAIHSDHPYLDGTGTDFESDYTYMMRVPIILNDRDALITFQEVVLIEPGESTASFGSTDFYDYVIVEGSKDGGRTWTPFANGYDSRSNSDWLASYNANMDSDNNSTTQGSSSMYKKRTIDMLANGTFKPGEEILVQFRLHSDQFAHGWGWAIDNLQIQTDQQGPEIRHNYEDYILNNLSLSVLAEVTDNFEVDSVAIEFFYKGSPNTVFQFDPNVTNTYEAVLNLENLQLGETIQYRIIAFDNNEPEANISYLPSEDTFFNVSYIKFDNPAASYSFNGSSSANDFIGNFFEITDAGDFSSPLIQSVHPYYTGFGIGDSSNFTYTLKKPITIDGNKPLIGFKEVVLVEPNSSGVPGNATYKDYVVVEGSADNGTTWHPFIEGYDSKNYSAWSQSFANSADGNQSLFKYRVINMTRSGHFKANDNVLIRIRLMSDSEINGWGWAIDEFEVQTDAIASVDDKLSFEELIFYPNPAKNLLSLSIKDSRPLDQLTIKMFNSQGQNIYQNQFEGGSNSLSTSIDVNNEPSGIYLVNISTKKGSVTRKIIISQ
;
A
#
# COMPACT_ATOMS: atom_id res chain seq x y z
N MET A 1 -62.32 -38.03 -2.18
CA MET A 1 -61.45 -38.31 -1.01
C MET A 1 -60.41 -39.35 -1.41
N LYS A 2 -59.39 -38.91 -2.14
CA LYS A 2 -58.21 -39.68 -2.58
C LYS A 2 -57.11 -38.63 -2.78
N LYS A 3 -55.87 -39.01 -2.45
CA LYS A 3 -54.60 -38.26 -2.57
C LYS A 3 -54.18 -37.45 -1.34
N ILE A 4 -53.72 -38.18 -0.33
CA ILE A 4 -52.59 -37.78 0.52
C ILE A 4 -51.68 -39.01 0.50
N LEU A 5 -50.72 -39.07 -0.44
CA LEU A 5 -49.68 -40.11 -0.48
C LEU A 5 -48.44 -39.82 -1.36
N PRO A 6 -48.11 -38.59 -1.83
CA PRO A 6 -46.78 -38.33 -2.40
C PRO A 6 -45.89 -37.36 -1.60
N SER A 7 -46.34 -36.82 -0.47
CA SER A 7 -45.60 -35.77 0.26
C SER A 7 -44.52 -36.26 1.21
N ILE A 8 -44.29 -37.58 1.32
CA ILE A 8 -43.26 -38.17 2.19
C ILE A 8 -42.06 -38.70 1.38
N LEU A 9 -42.20 -38.91 0.06
CA LEU A 9 -41.07 -39.29 -0.80
C LEU A 9 -40.22 -38.09 -1.28
N PHE A 10 -40.78 -36.89 -1.33
CA PHE A 10 -40.06 -35.69 -1.80
C PHE A 10 -39.10 -35.10 -0.75
N SER A 11 -39.34 -35.37 0.54
CA SER A 11 -38.47 -34.92 1.65
C SER A 11 -37.27 -35.82 1.90
N ILE A 12 -37.20 -37.00 1.27
CA ILE A 12 -36.01 -37.87 1.30
C ILE A 12 -35.12 -37.60 0.07
N PHE A 13 -35.71 -37.22 -1.06
CA PHE A 13 -34.96 -36.83 -2.27
C PHE A 13 -34.23 -35.48 -2.11
N ALA A 14 -34.82 -34.50 -1.40
CA ALA A 14 -34.18 -33.21 -1.15
C ALA A 14 -33.02 -33.29 -0.13
N PHE A 15 -33.04 -34.26 0.79
CA PHE A 15 -31.93 -34.46 1.74
C PHE A 15 -30.72 -35.15 1.09
N ALA A 16 -30.93 -35.85 -0.03
CA ALA A 16 -29.90 -36.56 -0.77
C ALA A 16 -29.13 -35.69 -1.77
N GLN A 17 -29.74 -34.60 -2.27
CA GLN A 17 -29.06 -33.59 -3.08
C GLN A 17 -28.35 -32.53 -2.22
N SER A 18 -28.73 -32.37 -0.94
CA SER A 18 -28.01 -31.52 0.02
C SER A 18 -26.90 -32.24 0.78
N LEU A 19 -26.66 -33.51 0.46
CA LEU A 19 -25.49 -34.28 0.88
C LEU A 19 -24.56 -34.40 -0.33
N GLU A 20 -24.27 -33.28 -0.99
CA GLU A 20 -22.95 -33.15 -1.61
C GLU A 20 -21.93 -33.36 -0.50
N CYS A 21 -20.77 -33.93 -0.86
CA CYS A 21 -19.69 -34.25 0.06
C CYS A 21 -19.61 -33.16 1.14
N PHE A 22 -19.67 -33.53 2.42
CA PHE A 22 -19.29 -32.60 3.48
C PHE A 22 -17.79 -32.32 3.28
N SER A 23 -17.49 -31.46 2.33
CA SER A 23 -16.24 -30.75 2.17
C SER A 23 -16.02 -30.03 3.49
N GLN A 24 -14.90 -30.29 4.15
CA GLN A 24 -14.44 -29.33 5.13
C GLN A 24 -14.11 -28.08 4.31
N ASP A 25 -14.91 -27.01 4.43
CA ASP A 25 -14.67 -25.76 3.70
C ASP A 25 -13.29 -25.21 4.11
N MET A 26 -12.28 -25.59 3.31
CA MET A 26 -10.91 -25.20 3.52
C MET A 26 -10.84 -23.69 3.27
N ASN A 27 -10.38 -22.97 4.27
CA ASN A 27 -10.19 -21.53 4.15
C ASN A 27 -8.70 -21.22 4.14
N GLN A 28 -8.33 -20.23 3.34
CA GLN A 28 -6.97 -19.70 3.23
C GLN A 28 -6.92 -18.28 3.77
N LEU A 29 -5.92 -17.99 4.59
CA LEU A 29 -5.61 -16.66 5.08
C LEU A 29 -4.39 -16.10 4.32
N ASN A 30 -4.61 -14.99 3.61
CA ASN A 30 -3.59 -14.27 2.82
C ASN A 30 -2.99 -13.06 3.55
N GLN A 31 -3.11 -13.02 4.88
CA GLN A 31 -2.61 -11.91 5.69
C GLN A 31 -1.21 -12.22 6.23
N LYS A 32 -0.20 -11.40 5.88
CA LYS A 32 1.17 -11.59 6.37
C LYS A 32 1.29 -11.13 7.83
N PHE A 33 1.80 -12.01 8.70
CA PHE A 33 2.12 -11.72 10.10
C PHE A 33 3.62 -11.95 10.33
N GLU A 34 4.36 -10.91 10.69
CA GLU A 34 5.80 -11.00 10.96
C GLU A 34 6.07 -10.96 12.47
N ILE A 35 6.77 -11.97 13.00
CA ILE A 35 7.35 -11.94 14.35
C ILE A 35 8.74 -11.31 14.26
N ILE A 36 9.09 -10.46 15.22
CA ILE A 36 10.31 -9.65 15.19
C ILE A 36 11.29 -10.12 16.28
N CYS A 37 12.52 -10.47 15.89
CA CYS A 37 13.60 -10.73 16.83
C CYS A 37 14.42 -9.46 17.10
N TYR A 38 14.47 -9.04 18.36
CA TYR A 38 15.17 -7.83 18.79
C TYR A 38 16.58 -8.13 19.34
N ALA A 39 17.56 -7.30 18.96
CA ALA A 39 18.89 -7.33 19.55
C ALA A 39 18.88 -6.84 21.01
N THR A 40 19.76 -7.38 21.85
CA THR A 40 20.05 -6.86 23.20
C THR A 40 21.55 -6.65 23.40
N ASP A 41 21.93 -5.56 24.07
CA ASP A 41 23.33 -5.26 24.42
C ASP A 41 23.89 -6.16 25.54
N ILE A 42 23.03 -7.00 26.15
CA ILE A 42 23.38 -7.85 27.29
C ILE A 42 23.64 -9.27 26.78
N SER A 43 24.91 -9.68 26.81
CA SER A 43 25.30 -11.08 26.59
C SER A 43 25.23 -11.85 27.91
N SER A 44 24.51 -12.95 27.93
CA SER A 44 24.45 -13.87 29.07
C SER A 44 25.46 -15.02 28.97
N GLY A 45 26.19 -15.11 27.85
CA GLY A 45 27.28 -16.06 27.64
C GLY A 45 26.83 -17.46 27.20
N VAL A 46 25.62 -17.58 26.62
CA VAL A 46 25.07 -18.84 26.12
C VAL A 46 25.93 -19.41 24.99
N ARG A 47 26.31 -20.68 25.11
CA ARG A 47 26.94 -21.43 24.02
C ARG A 47 26.37 -22.84 23.89
N ILE A 48 25.39 -22.98 23.02
CA ILE A 48 24.70 -24.22 22.68
C ILE A 48 24.99 -24.51 21.22
N LEU A 49 25.84 -25.52 21.00
CA LEU A 49 26.10 -26.06 19.68
C LEU A 49 25.01 -27.08 19.32
N PRO A 50 24.82 -27.39 18.02
CA PRO A 50 23.82 -28.36 17.62
C PRO A 50 24.09 -29.73 18.26
N PRO A 51 23.05 -30.55 18.46
CA PRO A 51 23.21 -31.88 19.04
C PRO A 51 24.29 -32.67 18.29
N PRO A 52 25.17 -33.42 19.00
CA PRO A 52 26.28 -34.11 18.36
C PRO A 52 25.76 -35.02 17.24
N SER A 53 26.23 -34.78 16.01
CA SER A 53 25.95 -35.65 14.87
C SER A 53 26.47 -37.05 15.19
N THR A 54 25.59 -37.98 15.49
CA THR A 54 25.97 -39.39 15.50
C THR A 54 26.32 -39.78 14.07
N GLY A 55 27.60 -40.07 13.85
CA GLY A 55 28.14 -40.34 12.53
C GLY A 55 27.41 -41.47 11.80
N SER A 56 27.02 -41.16 10.57
CA SER A 56 26.57 -41.99 9.44
C SER A 56 25.31 -41.36 8.87
N ALA A 57 25.35 -40.98 7.60
CA ALA A 57 24.26 -40.42 6.79
C ALA A 57 22.86 -40.77 7.34
N ARG A 58 22.24 -39.85 8.10
CA ARG A 58 20.78 -39.81 8.18
C ARG A 58 20.32 -39.37 6.80
N GLN A 59 19.51 -40.17 6.14
CA GLN A 59 18.67 -39.68 5.06
C GLN A 59 17.89 -38.49 5.61
N SER A 60 18.01 -37.33 4.97
CA SER A 60 17.21 -36.15 5.30
C SER A 60 15.74 -36.57 5.31
N ALA A 61 15.02 -36.27 6.39
CA ALA A 61 13.62 -36.67 6.53
C ALA A 61 12.64 -35.58 6.05
N VAL A 62 13.14 -34.40 5.69
CA VAL A 62 12.43 -33.32 4.99
C VAL A 62 13.39 -32.64 4.00
N ASN A 63 12.86 -32.12 2.89
CA ASN A 63 13.55 -31.26 1.95
C ASN A 63 13.19 -29.80 2.27
N ILE A 64 14.19 -28.91 2.38
CA ILE A 64 13.96 -27.49 2.62
C ILE A 64 14.73 -26.72 1.54
N GLU A 65 14.00 -25.96 0.73
CA GLU A 65 14.54 -25.19 -0.38
C GLU A 65 14.52 -23.70 -0.03
N VAL A 66 15.62 -23.01 -0.35
CA VAL A 66 15.77 -21.59 -0.02
C VAL A 66 16.09 -20.80 -1.28
N ASN A 67 15.25 -19.81 -1.54
CA ASN A 67 15.47 -18.79 -2.54
C ASN A 67 16.05 -17.54 -1.86
N TYR A 68 17.18 -17.04 -2.37
CA TYR A 68 17.92 -15.94 -1.76
C TYR A 68 17.81 -14.68 -2.60
N SER A 69 17.41 -13.57 -1.97
CA SER A 69 17.47 -12.25 -2.59
C SER A 69 18.92 -11.83 -2.94
N SER A 70 19.04 -10.80 -3.77
CA SER A 70 20.33 -10.10 -3.92
C SER A 70 20.81 -9.58 -2.57
N GLY A 71 22.12 -9.71 -2.29
CA GLY A 71 22.75 -9.16 -1.08
C GLY A 71 23.41 -10.21 -0.18
N PHE A 72 22.92 -11.45 -0.16
CA PHE A 72 23.56 -12.54 0.59
C PHE A 72 24.95 -12.87 0.03
N THR A 73 25.99 -12.77 0.87
CA THR A 73 27.33 -13.27 0.55
C THR A 73 27.37 -14.81 0.60
N PRO A 74 28.37 -15.46 -0.04
CA PRO A 74 28.54 -16.92 0.07
C PRO A 74 28.64 -17.42 1.52
N GLU A 75 29.28 -16.66 2.41
CA GLU A 75 29.41 -16.98 3.82
C GLU A 75 28.07 -16.86 4.56
N ALA A 76 27.28 -15.83 4.26
CA ALA A 76 25.94 -15.67 4.83
C ALA A 76 25.01 -16.79 4.37
N ARG A 77 25.07 -17.21 3.10
CA ARG A 77 24.31 -18.38 2.60
C ARG A 77 24.74 -19.67 3.30
N ALA A 78 26.04 -19.86 3.56
CA ALA A 78 26.54 -21.02 4.28
C ALA A 78 26.06 -21.06 5.75
N ALA A 79 26.04 -19.91 6.43
CA ALA A 79 25.47 -19.79 7.77
C ALA A 79 23.96 -20.05 7.78
N PHE A 80 23.23 -19.53 6.80
CA PHE A 80 21.80 -19.81 6.64
C PHE A 80 21.54 -21.30 6.41
N GLN A 81 22.26 -21.91 5.46
CA GLN A 81 22.15 -23.33 5.15
C GLN A 81 22.44 -24.19 6.38
N ARG A 82 23.36 -23.76 7.27
CA ARG A 82 23.62 -24.47 8.52
C ARG A 82 22.38 -24.53 9.43
N ALA A 83 21.58 -23.48 9.50
CA ALA A 83 20.33 -23.48 10.25
C ALA A 83 19.27 -24.38 9.58
N VAL A 84 19.19 -24.34 8.25
CA VAL A 84 18.33 -25.24 7.45
C VAL A 84 18.68 -26.71 7.71
N ASP A 85 19.96 -27.06 7.67
CA ASP A 85 20.43 -28.43 7.92
C ASP A 85 20.06 -28.94 9.33
N ILE A 86 20.04 -28.03 10.32
CA ILE A 86 19.60 -28.38 11.69
C ILE A 86 18.11 -28.73 11.66
N TRP A 87 17.24 -27.87 11.13
CA TRP A 87 15.80 -28.16 11.03
C TRP A 87 15.51 -29.41 10.20
N ALA A 88 16.18 -29.57 9.05
CA ALA A 88 16.05 -30.74 8.18
C ALA A 88 16.43 -32.06 8.86
N SER A 89 17.29 -32.00 9.89
CA SER A 89 17.68 -33.16 10.68
C SER A 89 16.72 -33.52 11.82
N LEU A 90 15.83 -32.59 12.19
CA LEU A 90 14.93 -32.69 13.34
C LEU A 90 13.47 -32.96 12.94
N LEU A 91 13.04 -32.48 11.77
CA LEU A 91 11.67 -32.63 11.27
C LEU A 91 11.54 -33.83 10.32
N LYS A 92 10.31 -34.27 10.10
CA LYS A 92 9.95 -35.29 9.09
C LYS A 92 8.82 -34.75 8.23
N SER A 93 8.97 -34.68 6.91
CA SER A 93 7.90 -34.33 5.98
C SER A 93 8.18 -34.91 4.61
N SER A 94 7.12 -35.37 3.94
CA SER A 94 7.13 -35.74 2.52
C SER A 94 7.03 -34.53 1.59
N VAL A 95 6.47 -33.42 2.10
CA VAL A 95 6.32 -32.15 1.39
C VAL A 95 7.56 -31.29 1.60
N THR A 96 8.03 -30.63 0.54
CA THR A 96 9.19 -29.74 0.58
C THR A 96 8.80 -28.41 1.20
N ILE A 97 9.60 -27.91 2.16
CA ILE A 97 9.38 -26.58 2.74
C ILE A 97 10.16 -25.55 1.92
N LYS A 98 9.48 -24.52 1.41
CA LYS A 98 10.07 -23.46 0.57
C LYS A 98 10.24 -22.18 1.38
N ILE A 99 11.42 -21.57 1.31
CA ILE A 99 11.77 -20.35 2.06
C ILE A 99 12.25 -19.26 1.11
N ASP A 100 11.63 -18.09 1.17
CA ASP A 100 12.12 -16.87 0.55
C ASP A 100 12.90 -16.05 1.59
N ALA A 101 14.20 -15.88 1.37
CA ALA A 101 15.11 -15.19 2.27
C ALA A 101 15.58 -13.84 1.69
N TYR A 102 15.33 -12.75 2.42
CA TYR A 102 15.69 -11.38 2.04
C TYR A 102 16.79 -10.79 2.92
N TRP A 103 17.84 -10.26 2.29
CA TRP A 103 18.93 -9.52 2.94
C TRP A 103 18.75 -8.02 2.72
N ARG A 104 18.27 -7.28 3.72
CA ARG A 104 17.85 -5.89 3.57
C ARG A 104 18.03 -5.08 4.86
N PRO A 105 18.15 -3.74 4.81
CA PRO A 105 18.23 -2.94 6.02
C PRO A 105 16.90 -3.05 6.80
N LEU A 106 17.00 -3.32 8.11
CA LEU A 106 15.87 -3.31 9.05
C LEU A 106 16.14 -2.27 10.16
N GLY A 107 15.16 -2.02 11.04
CA GLY A 107 15.32 -1.07 12.16
C GLY A 107 16.56 -1.38 13.03
N SER A 108 17.12 -0.36 13.69
CA SER A 108 18.44 -0.44 14.35
C SER A 108 18.58 -1.51 15.44
N ASN A 109 17.47 -2.08 15.92
CA ASN A 109 17.43 -3.13 16.95
C ASN A 109 16.78 -4.43 16.44
N VAL A 110 16.51 -4.56 15.14
CA VAL A 110 15.86 -5.74 14.55
C VAL A 110 16.90 -6.56 13.82
N LEU A 111 17.12 -7.81 14.26
CA LEU A 111 18.09 -8.73 13.68
C LEU A 111 17.50 -9.50 12.49
N GLY A 112 16.27 -9.96 12.65
CA GLY A 112 15.50 -10.63 11.62
C GLY A 112 14.00 -10.60 11.92
N SER A 113 13.23 -10.98 10.90
CA SER A 113 11.83 -11.33 11.05
C SER A 113 11.51 -12.51 10.15
N ALA A 114 10.63 -13.39 10.58
CA ALA A 114 10.05 -14.39 9.71
C ALA A 114 8.59 -14.67 10.06
N GLY A 115 7.89 -15.12 9.05
CA GLY A 115 6.50 -15.53 9.15
C GLY A 115 6.17 -16.55 8.08
N TRP A 116 4.97 -17.09 8.18
CA TRP A 116 4.37 -17.91 7.15
C TRP A 116 3.81 -17.03 6.03
N ASN A 117 3.83 -17.53 4.78
CA ASN A 117 3.26 -16.80 3.65
C ASN A 117 1.73 -16.88 3.62
N ASN A 118 1.19 -18.07 3.92
CA ASN A 118 -0.25 -18.35 4.05
C ASN A 118 -0.52 -19.23 5.28
N ALA A 119 -1.78 -19.26 5.72
CA ALA A 119 -2.26 -20.21 6.73
C ALA A 119 -3.58 -20.83 6.27
N PHE A 120 -3.81 -22.08 6.67
CA PHE A 120 -4.98 -22.86 6.29
C PHE A 120 -5.72 -23.37 7.52
N GLN A 121 -7.04 -23.42 7.43
CA GLN A 121 -7.89 -24.09 8.41
C GLN A 121 -8.86 -25.04 7.71
N ASN A 122 -9.40 -26.00 8.47
CA ASN A 122 -10.42 -26.95 7.99
C ASN A 122 -9.98 -27.75 6.76
N PHE A 123 -8.68 -28.00 6.60
CA PHE A 123 -8.18 -28.92 5.58
C PHE A 123 -8.23 -30.36 6.10
N GLU A 124 -8.35 -31.31 5.19
CA GLU A 124 -8.29 -32.74 5.53
C GLU A 124 -6.90 -33.09 6.10
N GLY A 125 -6.87 -33.46 7.38
CA GLY A 125 -5.64 -33.62 8.18
C GLY A 125 -5.53 -32.62 9.34
N ALA A 126 -6.34 -31.56 9.38
CA ALA A 126 -6.35 -30.61 10.50
C ALA A 126 -6.69 -31.32 11.82
N LEU A 127 -5.87 -31.09 12.87
CA LEU A 127 -6.10 -31.68 14.20
C LEU A 127 -7.32 -31.05 14.90
N ARG A 128 -7.66 -29.82 14.53
CA ARG A 128 -8.79 -29.05 15.06
C ARG A 128 -9.43 -28.26 13.94
N GLN A 129 -10.76 -28.29 13.91
CA GLN A 129 -11.54 -27.41 13.05
C GLN A 129 -11.49 -25.98 13.61
N ASN A 130 -11.76 -24.99 12.76
CA ASN A 130 -11.84 -23.57 13.09
C ASN A 130 -10.57 -23.06 13.79
N THR A 131 -9.42 -23.51 13.29
CA THR A 131 -8.08 -23.24 13.84
C THR A 131 -7.09 -23.08 12.69
N TRP A 132 -6.33 -21.98 12.70
CA TRP A 132 -5.31 -21.71 11.68
C TRP A 132 -4.02 -22.50 11.93
N TYR A 133 -3.47 -23.03 10.82
CA TYR A 133 -2.17 -23.66 10.75
C TYR A 133 -1.32 -22.94 9.70
N PRO A 134 -0.11 -22.48 10.06
CA PRO A 134 0.87 -21.97 9.10
C PRO A 134 1.12 -22.98 7.97
N VAL A 135 1.25 -22.51 6.73
CA VAL A 135 1.24 -23.37 5.53
C VAL A 135 2.21 -24.56 5.61
N ALA A 136 3.47 -24.37 6.02
CA ALA A 136 4.41 -25.48 6.17
C ALA A 136 3.94 -26.60 7.13
N LEU A 137 3.24 -26.23 8.22
CA LEU A 137 2.65 -27.18 9.16
C LEU A 137 1.37 -27.80 8.58
N ALA A 138 0.53 -27.01 7.91
CA ALA A 138 -0.70 -27.47 7.28
C ALA A 138 -0.40 -28.52 6.19
N GLU A 139 0.56 -28.26 5.32
CA GLU A 139 0.99 -29.15 4.25
C GLU A 139 1.62 -30.45 4.77
N LYS A 140 2.44 -30.34 5.83
CA LYS A 140 2.94 -31.50 6.56
C LYS A 140 1.78 -32.39 7.02
N MET A 141 0.72 -31.81 7.58
CA MET A 141 -0.43 -32.56 8.08
C MET A 141 -1.34 -33.09 6.96
N ALA A 142 -1.51 -32.34 5.87
CA ALA A 142 -2.27 -32.73 4.68
C ALA A 142 -1.53 -33.75 3.80
N ASN A 143 -0.20 -33.85 3.96
CA ASN A 143 0.70 -34.69 3.15
C ASN A 143 0.67 -34.33 1.64
N ARG A 144 0.47 -33.04 1.33
CA ARG A 144 0.50 -32.43 -0.02
C ARG A 144 0.74 -30.92 0.10
N ASP A 145 1.24 -30.27 -0.95
CA ASP A 145 1.25 -28.81 -1.06
C ASP A 145 -0.20 -28.28 -1.02
N LEU A 146 -0.42 -27.15 -0.35
CA LEU A 146 -1.72 -26.48 -0.21
C LEU A 146 -1.72 -25.07 -0.81
N ASN A 147 -0.56 -24.46 -1.02
CA ASN A 147 -0.40 -23.19 -1.72
C ASN A 147 0.06 -23.41 -3.18
N ASP A 148 0.19 -22.31 -3.93
CA ASP A 148 0.73 -22.32 -5.28
C ASP A 148 2.16 -22.94 -5.30
N PRO A 149 2.48 -23.85 -6.24
CA PRO A 149 3.77 -24.55 -6.27
C PRO A 149 5.02 -23.65 -6.30
N GLU A 150 4.92 -22.42 -6.82
CA GLU A 150 6.00 -21.44 -6.90
C GLU A 150 6.01 -20.48 -5.70
N SER A 151 4.98 -20.50 -4.84
CA SER A 151 4.93 -19.71 -3.62
C SER A 151 5.82 -20.29 -2.53
N ALA A 152 6.46 -19.41 -1.75
CA ALA A 152 7.19 -19.81 -0.56
C ALA A 152 6.24 -20.10 0.61
N ASP A 153 6.64 -21.00 1.51
CA ASP A 153 5.91 -21.30 2.75
C ASP A 153 6.28 -20.33 3.86
N ILE A 154 7.57 -19.98 3.90
CA ILE A 154 8.17 -19.09 4.89
C ILE A 154 8.81 -17.91 4.16
N VAL A 155 8.52 -16.70 4.63
CA VAL A 155 9.21 -15.47 4.21
C VAL A 155 10.04 -14.98 5.38
N ALA A 156 11.34 -14.81 5.15
CA ALA A 156 12.29 -14.43 6.20
C ALA A 156 13.17 -13.25 5.77
N ASN A 157 13.35 -12.29 6.67
CA ASN A 157 14.11 -11.06 6.46
C ASN A 157 15.26 -10.98 7.46
N PHE A 158 16.44 -10.60 6.99
CA PHE A 158 17.64 -10.48 7.83
C PHE A 158 18.30 -9.12 7.60
N ASN A 159 18.66 -8.46 8.70
CA ASN A 159 19.16 -7.10 8.66
C ASN A 159 20.55 -7.03 8.02
N SER A 160 20.70 -6.30 6.91
CA SER A 160 21.98 -6.13 6.23
C SER A 160 23.01 -5.27 6.97
N ASP A 161 22.58 -4.52 7.98
CA ASP A 161 23.37 -3.45 8.62
C ASP A 161 23.98 -3.86 9.98
N PHE A 162 23.78 -5.11 10.40
CA PHE A 162 24.34 -5.65 11.65
C PHE A 162 25.72 -6.28 11.49
N ASP A 163 26.51 -6.27 12.57
CA ASP A 163 27.79 -6.98 12.64
C ASP A 163 27.55 -8.48 12.89
N TRP A 164 27.44 -9.22 11.78
CA TRP A 164 27.17 -10.65 11.80
C TRP A 164 28.44 -11.49 11.94
N TYR A 165 28.34 -12.50 12.78
CA TYR A 165 29.19 -13.67 12.70
C TYR A 165 28.61 -14.67 11.69
N LEU A 166 29.30 -14.82 10.56
CA LEU A 166 28.90 -15.68 9.43
C LEU A 166 29.57 -17.06 9.48
N GLY A 167 30.34 -17.36 10.53
CA GLY A 167 31.01 -18.66 10.70
C GLY A 167 30.05 -19.74 11.20
N THR A 168 30.27 -20.99 10.82
CA THR A 168 29.44 -22.13 11.25
C THR A 168 30.01 -22.92 12.43
N ASP A 169 31.13 -22.46 13.00
CA ASP A 169 31.89 -23.11 14.08
C ASP A 169 31.54 -22.56 15.49
N GLY A 170 30.67 -21.54 15.58
CA GLY A 170 30.17 -20.99 16.83
C GLY A 170 31.26 -20.34 17.68
N ASN A 171 32.03 -19.42 17.09
CA ASN A 171 33.10 -18.63 17.72
C ASN A 171 33.04 -17.13 17.32
N PRO A 172 31.91 -16.43 17.56
CA PRO A 172 31.76 -15.00 17.27
C PRO A 172 32.74 -14.13 18.07
N ALA A 173 33.31 -13.11 17.41
CA ALA A 173 34.13 -12.10 18.08
C ALA A 173 33.27 -11.19 18.99
N PRO A 174 33.86 -10.51 19.99
CA PRO A 174 33.12 -9.56 20.82
C PRO A 174 32.39 -8.51 19.97
N GLY A 175 31.07 -8.38 20.20
CA GLY A 175 30.19 -7.47 19.45
C GLY A 175 29.42 -8.10 18.29
N GLN A 176 29.78 -9.31 17.86
CA GLN A 176 29.11 -9.98 16.74
C GLN A 176 27.92 -10.84 17.18
N TYR A 177 26.89 -10.91 16.34
CA TYR A 177 25.72 -11.78 16.53
C TYR A 177 25.80 -13.04 15.64
N ASP A 178 25.50 -14.21 16.18
CA ASP A 178 25.58 -15.49 15.43
C ASP A 178 24.42 -15.63 14.44
N LEU A 179 24.70 -15.49 13.14
CA LEU A 179 23.66 -15.53 12.11
C LEU A 179 22.94 -16.88 12.07
N VAL A 180 23.64 -18.00 12.32
CA VAL A 180 23.01 -19.33 12.36
C VAL A 180 21.92 -19.39 13.43
N SER A 181 22.17 -18.83 14.62
CA SER A 181 21.20 -18.81 15.73
C SER A 181 19.97 -17.97 15.37
N VAL A 182 20.16 -16.80 14.76
CA VAL A 182 19.03 -15.95 14.34
C VAL A 182 18.23 -16.61 13.23
N VAL A 183 18.87 -17.13 12.18
CA VAL A 183 18.16 -17.85 11.10
C VAL A 183 17.39 -19.06 11.66
N LEU A 184 17.99 -19.81 12.57
CA LEU A 184 17.34 -20.98 13.18
C LEU A 184 16.09 -20.58 13.98
N HIS A 185 16.16 -19.46 14.70
CA HIS A 185 15.05 -18.87 15.46
C HIS A 185 13.92 -18.43 14.53
N GLU A 186 14.24 -17.63 13.51
CA GLU A 186 13.28 -17.12 12.53
C GLU A 186 12.55 -18.24 11.78
N ILE A 187 13.28 -19.27 11.33
CA ILE A 187 12.63 -20.45 10.72
C ILE A 187 11.67 -21.12 11.71
N GLY A 188 11.98 -21.13 13.02
CA GLY A 188 11.06 -21.63 14.05
C GLY A 188 9.71 -20.91 14.07
N HIS A 189 9.68 -19.60 13.85
CA HIS A 189 8.44 -18.84 13.70
C HIS A 189 7.68 -19.23 12.43
N GLY A 190 8.37 -19.33 11.29
CA GLY A 190 7.77 -19.77 10.02
C GLY A 190 7.18 -21.18 10.08
N LEU A 191 7.79 -22.09 10.85
CA LEU A 191 7.30 -23.46 11.09
C LEU A 191 6.12 -23.53 12.07
N GLY A 192 5.76 -22.41 12.70
CA GLY A 192 4.51 -22.24 13.42
C GLY A 192 4.63 -21.90 14.90
N PHE A 193 5.81 -21.55 15.40
CA PHE A 193 5.94 -20.91 16.72
C PHE A 193 5.42 -19.46 16.66
N VAL A 194 4.12 -19.29 16.42
CA VAL A 194 3.47 -17.99 16.20
C VAL A 194 2.14 -17.93 16.92
N ASP A 195 1.90 -16.84 17.64
CA ASP A 195 0.62 -16.53 18.25
C ASP A 195 -0.11 -15.44 17.44
N SER A 196 -1.39 -15.24 17.74
CA SER A 196 -2.20 -14.18 17.13
C SER A 196 -2.70 -13.13 18.12
N PHE A 197 -2.11 -13.05 19.31
CA PHE A 197 -2.54 -12.11 20.33
C PHE A 197 -2.13 -10.67 19.97
N GLY A 198 -3.11 -9.77 19.98
CA GLY A 198 -2.91 -8.33 19.88
C GLY A 198 -3.21 -7.64 21.21
N TYR A 199 -2.59 -6.48 21.45
CA TYR A 199 -2.85 -5.64 22.63
C TYR A 199 -2.84 -4.16 22.27
N GLU A 200 -3.93 -3.47 22.59
CA GLU A 200 -4.07 -2.03 22.37
C GLU A 200 -4.85 -1.39 23.53
N GLU A 201 -4.30 -0.32 24.11
CA GLU A 201 -4.92 0.48 25.19
C GLU A 201 -5.50 -0.31 26.39
N GLY A 202 -4.91 -1.47 26.71
CA GLY A 202 -5.37 -2.32 27.83
C GLY A 202 -6.34 -3.43 27.43
N ILE A 203 -6.75 -3.49 26.17
CA ILE A 203 -7.61 -4.52 25.60
C ILE A 203 -6.72 -5.48 24.79
N ALA A 204 -6.86 -6.77 25.04
CA ALA A 204 -6.25 -7.79 24.19
C ALA A 204 -7.29 -8.49 23.33
N SER A 205 -6.83 -9.01 22.21
CA SER A 205 -7.58 -9.86 21.29
C SER A 205 -6.73 -11.05 20.86
N TYR A 206 -7.34 -12.08 20.30
CA TYR A 206 -6.65 -13.18 19.62
C TYR A 206 -7.44 -13.63 18.38
N GLY A 207 -6.76 -14.36 17.51
CA GLY A 207 -7.26 -14.95 16.29
C GLY A 207 -7.26 -13.99 15.11
N LEU A 208 -7.35 -14.55 13.91
CA LEU A 208 -7.44 -13.83 12.64
C LEU A 208 -8.65 -14.34 11.83
N GLY A 209 -9.20 -13.49 10.98
CA GLY A 209 -10.36 -13.79 10.13
C GLY A 209 -11.17 -12.54 9.75
N GLY A 210 -12.28 -12.75 9.03
CA GLY A 210 -13.20 -11.70 8.61
C GLY A 210 -14.28 -11.42 9.67
N SER A 211 -15.54 -11.75 9.37
CA SER A 211 -16.66 -11.63 10.32
C SER A 211 -16.54 -12.60 11.51
N GLU A 212 -15.90 -13.74 11.31
CA GLU A 212 -15.52 -14.69 12.35
C GLU A 212 -14.00 -14.74 12.50
N VAL A 213 -13.53 -14.86 13.74
CA VAL A 213 -12.11 -14.79 14.10
C VAL A 213 -11.71 -16.13 14.72
N PHE A 214 -10.70 -16.78 14.14
CA PHE A 214 -10.23 -18.10 14.55
C PHE A 214 -8.81 -18.05 15.12
N PRO A 215 -8.50 -18.82 16.17
CA PRO A 215 -7.16 -18.88 16.76
C PRO A 215 -6.17 -19.66 15.89
N PHE A 216 -4.88 -19.40 16.06
CA PHE A 216 -3.83 -20.33 15.61
C PHE A 216 -3.75 -21.54 16.52
N ILE A 217 -3.27 -22.67 15.99
CA ILE A 217 -3.07 -23.89 16.81
C ILE A 217 -2.23 -23.62 18.07
N TYR A 218 -1.25 -22.72 17.98
CA TYR A 218 -0.44 -22.26 19.10
C TYR A 218 -1.28 -21.59 20.21
N ASP A 219 -2.16 -20.66 19.84
CA ASP A 219 -3.02 -19.91 20.77
C ASP A 219 -3.90 -20.86 21.60
N THR A 220 -4.27 -21.99 21.01
CA THR A 220 -5.14 -22.95 21.68
C THR A 220 -4.54 -23.58 22.92
N TYR A 221 -3.21 -23.50 23.06
CA TYR A 221 -2.48 -23.98 24.22
C TYR A 221 -2.09 -22.86 25.19
N VAL A 222 -2.33 -21.59 24.87
CA VAL A 222 -1.98 -20.46 25.76
C VAL A 222 -2.93 -20.43 26.96
N ALA A 223 -2.36 -20.50 28.16
CA ALA A 223 -3.09 -20.68 29.40
C ALA A 223 -2.53 -19.83 30.56
N ASN A 224 -3.35 -19.64 31.59
CA ASN A 224 -2.91 -19.02 32.84
C ASN A 224 -2.17 -20.02 33.76
N ALA A 225 -1.68 -19.54 34.91
CA ALA A 225 -1.01 -20.36 35.94
C ALA A 225 -1.85 -21.53 36.50
N SER A 226 -3.17 -21.52 36.30
CA SER A 226 -4.06 -22.64 36.69
C SER A 226 -4.31 -23.62 35.54
N LYS A 227 -3.54 -23.52 34.45
CA LYS A 227 -3.64 -24.37 33.24
C LYS A 227 -4.99 -24.26 32.52
N VAL A 228 -5.68 -23.13 32.70
CA VAL A 228 -6.93 -22.86 31.99
C VAL A 228 -6.59 -22.02 30.75
N SER A 229 -7.01 -22.50 29.57
CA SER A 229 -6.84 -21.78 28.30
C SER A 229 -7.43 -20.38 28.38
N LEU A 230 -6.66 -19.39 27.93
CA LEU A 230 -7.08 -17.98 27.93
C LEU A 230 -8.27 -17.73 26.99
N MET A 231 -8.46 -18.58 25.98
CA MET A 231 -9.58 -18.51 25.06
C MET A 231 -10.93 -18.85 25.72
N ASN A 232 -10.91 -19.62 26.82
CA ASN A 232 -12.13 -20.14 27.45
C ASN A 232 -12.65 -19.29 28.62
N ILE A 233 -11.88 -18.29 29.07
CA ILE A 233 -12.15 -17.57 30.32
C ILE A 233 -12.35 -16.06 30.14
N HIS A 234 -12.08 -15.53 28.96
CA HIS A 234 -12.22 -14.12 28.66
C HIS A 234 -12.95 -13.91 27.34
N ASN A 235 -13.73 -12.83 27.26
CA ASN A 235 -14.28 -12.39 25.99
C ASN A 235 -13.14 -11.93 25.06
N ASN A 236 -13.37 -12.04 23.77
CA ASN A 236 -12.43 -11.63 22.74
C ASN A 236 -13.10 -10.58 21.84
N PRO A 237 -12.61 -9.34 21.75
CA PRO A 237 -11.56 -8.71 22.56
C PRO A 237 -12.02 -8.33 23.99
N SER A 238 -11.10 -8.22 24.96
CA SER A 238 -11.45 -7.71 26.31
C SER A 238 -10.28 -7.16 27.13
N ARG A 239 -10.61 -6.36 28.16
CA ARG A 239 -9.65 -5.80 29.12
C ARG A 239 -9.18 -6.83 30.15
N GLU A 240 -10.03 -7.81 30.44
CA GLU A 240 -9.70 -8.97 31.26
C GLU A 240 -8.64 -9.82 30.58
N LEU A 241 -8.79 -10.07 29.27
CA LEU A 241 -7.75 -10.73 28.48
C LEU A 241 -6.47 -9.90 28.44
N GLY A 242 -6.57 -8.58 28.27
CA GLY A 242 -5.43 -7.67 28.35
C GLY A 242 -4.66 -7.80 29.66
N SER A 243 -5.37 -7.86 30.78
CA SER A 243 -4.75 -8.08 32.10
C SER A 243 -4.17 -9.49 32.26
N ALA A 244 -4.71 -10.49 31.56
CA ALA A 244 -4.21 -11.87 31.59
C ALA A 244 -2.87 -12.01 30.85
N VAL A 245 -2.71 -11.33 29.71
CA VAL A 245 -1.50 -11.42 28.87
C VAL A 245 -0.37 -10.48 29.31
N THR A 246 -0.62 -9.55 30.23
CA THR A 246 0.39 -8.60 30.76
C THR A 246 0.65 -8.75 32.27
N ASN A 247 0.64 -9.97 32.82
CA ASN A 247 0.82 -10.22 34.26
C ASN A 247 2.02 -11.11 34.63
N GLY A 248 2.85 -11.51 33.67
CA GLY A 248 4.02 -12.35 33.91
C GLY A 248 3.75 -13.82 34.19
N SER A 249 2.49 -14.28 34.08
CA SER A 249 2.03 -15.62 34.48
C SER A 249 1.20 -16.32 33.40
N VAL A 250 1.75 -16.35 32.17
CA VAL A 250 1.19 -17.06 31.01
C VAL A 250 2.07 -18.25 30.65
N TYR A 251 1.45 -19.36 30.23
CA TYR A 251 2.09 -20.64 30.01
C TYR A 251 1.55 -21.31 28.75
N PHE A 252 2.37 -22.14 28.12
CA PHE A 252 1.97 -23.03 27.03
C PHE A 252 1.59 -24.39 27.61
N ASN A 253 0.30 -24.71 27.61
CA ASN A 253 -0.27 -25.88 28.26
C ASN A 253 -0.68 -26.95 27.23
N SER A 254 0.28 -27.40 26.43
CA SER A 254 0.08 -28.54 25.54
C SER A 254 0.39 -29.87 26.24
N PRO A 255 -0.29 -30.99 25.92
CA PRO A 255 -0.18 -32.24 26.67
C PRO A 255 1.24 -32.77 26.82
N ILE A 256 1.99 -32.92 25.73
CA ILE A 256 3.32 -33.54 25.75
C ILE A 256 4.33 -32.59 26.40
N ALA A 257 4.39 -31.34 25.95
CA ALA A 257 5.34 -30.36 26.49
C ALA A 257 5.12 -30.16 28.00
N SER A 258 3.86 -30.08 28.46
CA SER A 258 3.55 -29.90 29.88
C SER A 258 3.87 -31.14 30.72
N ASN A 259 3.66 -32.34 30.17
CA ASN A 259 3.95 -33.59 30.88
C ASN A 259 5.46 -33.82 31.05
N ASN A 260 6.25 -33.49 30.03
CA ASN A 260 7.69 -33.69 30.05
C ASN A 260 8.45 -32.59 30.79
N HIS A 261 7.94 -31.35 30.78
CA HIS A 261 8.68 -30.18 31.26
C HIS A 261 8.01 -29.41 32.39
N GLY A 262 6.78 -29.76 32.78
CA GLY A 262 6.01 -29.02 33.77
C GLY A 262 5.39 -27.75 33.18
N ASP A 263 5.42 -26.64 33.91
CA ASP A 263 4.81 -25.39 33.45
C ASP A 263 5.74 -24.69 32.45
N VAL A 264 5.44 -24.81 31.15
CA VAL A 264 6.19 -24.14 30.07
C VAL A 264 5.82 -22.66 30.03
N LYS A 265 6.70 -21.79 30.53
CA LYS A 265 6.39 -20.38 30.73
C LYS A 265 6.60 -19.56 29.46
N LEU A 266 5.63 -18.72 29.09
CA LEU A 266 5.73 -17.82 27.94
C LEU A 266 6.20 -16.43 28.38
N TYR A 267 6.86 -15.73 27.47
CA TYR A 267 7.26 -14.34 27.64
C TYR A 267 6.03 -13.43 27.63
N ALA A 268 5.56 -13.05 28.82
CA ALA A 268 4.38 -12.21 29.01
C ALA A 268 4.69 -11.05 29.97
N PRO A 269 5.57 -10.10 29.60
CA PRO A 269 5.98 -9.00 30.46
C PRO A 269 4.79 -8.13 30.92
N ILE A 270 5.00 -7.37 32.01
CA ILE A 270 3.97 -6.45 32.55
C ILE A 270 3.63 -5.33 31.55
N SER A 271 4.60 -4.96 30.71
CA SER A 271 4.40 -4.07 29.57
C SER A 271 4.41 -4.91 28.30
N TRP A 272 3.31 -4.89 27.55
CA TRP A 272 3.21 -5.59 26.28
C TRP A 272 4.36 -5.19 25.34
N ASN A 273 5.06 -6.18 24.78
CA ASN A 273 6.09 -5.98 23.77
C ASN A 273 5.56 -6.50 22.44
N SER A 274 5.25 -5.59 21.52
CA SER A 274 4.68 -5.94 20.22
C SER A 274 5.64 -6.81 19.42
N GLY A 275 5.15 -7.94 18.93
CA GLY A 275 5.94 -8.94 18.21
C GLY A 275 6.77 -9.86 19.10
N SER A 276 6.71 -9.75 20.43
CA SER A 276 7.46 -10.65 21.32
C SER A 276 6.62 -11.28 22.43
N SER A 277 5.68 -10.53 23.01
CA SER A 277 4.77 -11.07 24.02
C SER A 277 4.01 -12.28 23.48
N ILE A 278 3.93 -13.36 24.25
CA ILE A 278 3.25 -14.64 23.94
C ILE A 278 3.95 -15.47 22.84
N ALA A 279 4.55 -14.83 21.84
CA ALA A 279 5.31 -15.42 20.74
C ALA A 279 6.62 -16.11 21.13
N HIS A 280 7.01 -16.10 22.42
CA HIS A 280 8.32 -16.58 22.88
C HIS A 280 8.25 -17.31 24.22
N LEU A 281 9.25 -18.15 24.47
CA LEU A 281 9.55 -18.69 25.79
C LEU A 281 10.06 -17.57 26.72
N ASP A 282 9.76 -17.68 28.02
CA ASP A 282 10.16 -16.67 29.01
C ASP A 282 11.70 -16.55 29.11
N GLU A 283 12.21 -15.37 28.71
CA GLU A 283 13.63 -15.00 28.73
C GLU A 283 14.33 -15.34 30.06
N ASN A 284 13.77 -14.91 31.19
CA ASN A 284 14.40 -15.11 32.50
C ASN A 284 14.44 -16.59 32.93
N THR A 285 13.50 -17.39 32.43
CA THR A 285 13.36 -18.80 32.81
C THR A 285 14.27 -19.70 31.95
N TYR A 286 14.37 -19.41 30.65
CA TYR A 286 15.00 -20.31 29.68
C TYR A 286 16.30 -19.81 29.09
N ASN A 287 16.65 -18.53 29.22
CA ASN A 287 17.97 -18.06 28.84
C ASN A 287 19.05 -18.82 29.64
N ASN A 288 20.16 -19.19 28.98
CA ASN A 288 21.20 -20.10 29.48
C ASN A 288 20.80 -21.57 29.70
N THR A 289 19.66 -22.01 29.16
CA THR A 289 19.26 -23.42 29.14
C THR A 289 19.26 -23.98 27.71
N ALA A 290 19.08 -25.29 27.56
CA ALA A 290 18.96 -25.92 26.24
C ALA A 290 17.76 -25.43 25.41
N ASN A 291 16.83 -24.66 25.99
CA ASN A 291 15.64 -24.11 25.34
C ASN A 291 15.75 -22.59 25.08
N ALA A 292 16.96 -22.04 25.08
CA ALA A 292 17.17 -20.60 24.92
C ALA A 292 16.82 -20.09 23.51
N LEU A 293 16.77 -20.95 22.47
CA LEU A 293 16.57 -20.49 21.10
C LEU A 293 15.31 -19.63 20.95
N MET A 294 14.16 -20.07 21.46
CA MET A 294 12.88 -19.38 21.25
C MET A 294 12.56 -18.34 22.34
N THR A 295 13.58 -17.78 23.01
CA THR A 295 13.40 -16.60 23.88
C THR A 295 13.49 -15.32 23.02
N PRO A 296 12.91 -14.18 23.44
CA PRO A 296 12.67 -13.03 22.55
C PRO A 296 13.90 -12.21 22.17
N GLN A 297 15.07 -12.51 22.74
CA GLN A 297 16.26 -11.67 22.61
C GLN A 297 17.52 -12.54 22.50
N ILE A 298 18.47 -12.07 21.67
CA ILE A 298 19.82 -12.63 21.57
C ILE A 298 20.84 -11.51 21.81
N GLY A 299 21.82 -11.78 22.66
CA GLY A 299 22.96 -10.89 22.91
C GLY A 299 24.15 -11.18 22.01
N PRO A 300 25.12 -10.24 21.90
CA PRO A 300 26.34 -10.50 21.15
C PRO A 300 27.10 -11.69 21.77
N GLN A 301 27.74 -12.47 20.90
CA GLN A 301 28.45 -13.71 21.22
C GLN A 301 27.62 -14.89 21.74
N GLU A 302 26.30 -14.76 21.85
CA GLU A 302 25.45 -15.89 22.17
C GLU A 302 25.29 -16.82 20.98
N ILE A 303 25.33 -18.12 21.25
CA ILE A 303 25.20 -19.18 20.24
C ILE A 303 24.11 -20.12 20.73
N MET A 304 23.05 -20.24 19.96
CA MET A 304 21.87 -21.04 20.25
C MET A 304 21.51 -21.87 19.02
N GLN A 305 22.33 -22.85 18.68
CA GLN A 305 22.14 -23.66 17.46
C GLN A 305 21.35 -24.96 17.73
N SER A 306 20.29 -24.87 18.55
CA SER A 306 19.40 -25.99 18.87
C SER A 306 18.04 -25.45 19.34
N PRO A 307 16.91 -25.90 18.77
CA PRO A 307 15.57 -25.49 19.23
C PRO A 307 15.26 -25.89 20.68
N GLY A 308 15.87 -26.96 21.17
CA GLY A 308 15.67 -27.46 22.52
C GLY A 308 14.44 -28.36 22.65
N PRO A 309 14.39 -29.22 23.69
CA PRO A 309 13.32 -30.19 23.85
C PRO A 309 11.93 -29.58 24.04
N ILE A 310 11.80 -28.41 24.70
CA ILE A 310 10.49 -27.77 24.90
C ILE A 310 9.86 -27.41 23.56
N THR A 311 10.60 -26.71 22.68
CA THR A 311 10.09 -26.32 21.36
C THR A 311 9.73 -27.55 20.51
N MET A 312 10.52 -28.64 20.59
CA MET A 312 10.21 -29.87 19.85
C MET A 312 8.94 -30.58 20.37
N ASP A 313 8.70 -30.58 21.69
CA ASP A 313 7.48 -31.14 22.27
C ASP A 313 6.25 -30.27 21.94
N MET A 314 6.41 -28.93 21.92
CA MET A 314 5.36 -28.01 21.44
C MET A 314 4.99 -28.29 19.98
N PHE A 315 5.99 -28.42 19.10
CA PHE A 315 5.78 -28.76 17.69
C PHE A 315 5.11 -30.12 17.50
N THR A 316 5.45 -31.10 18.36
CA THR A 316 4.80 -32.42 18.39
C THR A 316 3.30 -32.30 18.69
N ASP A 317 2.92 -31.52 19.71
CA ASP A 317 1.52 -31.27 20.07
C ASP A 317 0.74 -30.45 19.02
N MET A 318 1.45 -29.63 18.22
CA MET A 318 0.83 -28.80 17.18
C MET A 318 0.59 -29.53 15.85
N GLY A 319 1.39 -30.56 15.52
CA GLY A 319 1.17 -31.39 14.34
C GLY A 319 2.41 -31.84 13.57
N TRP A 320 3.62 -31.40 13.94
CA TRP A 320 4.87 -31.81 13.27
C TRP A 320 5.18 -33.31 13.44
N THR A 321 4.63 -33.93 14.48
CA THR A 321 4.58 -35.40 14.62
C THR A 321 3.15 -35.85 14.36
N TYR A 322 2.92 -36.56 13.26
CA TYR A 322 1.58 -36.88 12.78
C TYR A 322 1.38 -38.38 12.51
N THR A 323 0.12 -38.83 12.55
CA THR A 323 -0.29 -40.17 12.12
C THR A 323 -1.33 -40.06 11.01
N TYR A 324 -0.96 -40.49 9.81
CA TYR A 324 -1.78 -40.49 8.61
C TYR A 324 -2.58 -41.80 8.51
N ILE A 325 -3.87 -41.66 8.25
CA ILE A 325 -4.74 -42.75 7.83
C ILE A 325 -5.03 -42.54 6.35
N ASN A 326 -4.43 -43.37 5.50
CA ASN A 326 -4.65 -43.32 4.07
C ASN A 326 -5.80 -44.26 3.71
N HIS A 327 -6.88 -43.69 3.22
CA HIS A 327 -8.09 -44.40 2.81
C HIS A 327 -8.77 -43.62 1.68
N THR A 328 -9.24 -44.34 0.66
CA THR A 328 -10.07 -43.80 -0.41
C THR A 328 -11.53 -44.13 -0.12
N GLN A 329 -12.39 -43.12 -0.13
CA GLN A 329 -13.83 -43.29 0.08
C GLN A 329 -14.39 -44.38 -0.86
N LEU A 330 -15.26 -45.23 -0.33
CA LEU A 330 -15.98 -46.20 -1.15
C LEU A 330 -16.92 -45.44 -2.09
N PRO A 331 -16.91 -45.72 -3.41
CA PRO A 331 -17.83 -45.10 -4.33
C PRO A 331 -19.27 -45.62 -4.09
N ASN A 332 -20.24 -44.91 -4.65
CA ASN A 332 -21.57 -45.51 -4.82
C ASN A 332 -21.47 -46.78 -5.65
N THR A 333 -22.43 -47.69 -5.47
CA THR A 333 -22.37 -49.00 -6.11
C THR A 333 -23.75 -49.50 -6.50
N GLU A 334 -23.83 -50.18 -7.64
CA GLU A 334 -25.06 -50.86 -8.05
C GLU A 334 -25.18 -52.29 -7.50
N ASP A 335 -24.14 -52.82 -6.82
CA ASP A 335 -24.18 -54.17 -6.25
C ASP A 335 -24.96 -54.20 -4.92
N ILE A 336 -26.27 -53.97 -5.02
CA ILE A 336 -27.22 -54.04 -3.89
C ILE A 336 -27.25 -55.43 -3.22
N ASN A 337 -26.70 -56.47 -3.87
CA ASN A 337 -26.72 -57.85 -3.38
C ASN A 337 -25.43 -58.25 -2.66
N ALA A 338 -24.41 -57.40 -2.63
CA ALA A 338 -23.18 -57.62 -1.88
C ALA A 338 -23.50 -58.04 -0.44
N GLU A 339 -22.77 -59.01 0.11
CA GLU A 339 -22.91 -59.39 1.52
C GLU A 339 -22.31 -58.31 2.44
N ASN A 340 -21.13 -57.80 2.06
CA ASN A 340 -20.44 -56.74 2.78
C ASN A 340 -19.66 -55.85 1.82
N TYR A 341 -19.39 -54.62 2.24
CA TYR A 341 -18.49 -53.68 1.58
C TYR A 341 -17.18 -53.58 2.36
N GLN A 342 -16.06 -53.85 1.70
CA GLN A 342 -14.75 -53.89 2.35
C GLN A 342 -14.16 -52.49 2.44
N VAL A 343 -13.74 -52.09 3.64
CA VAL A 343 -13.00 -50.85 3.90
C VAL A 343 -11.55 -51.22 4.17
N ILE A 344 -10.62 -50.61 3.43
CA ILE A 344 -9.17 -50.82 3.57
C ILE A 344 -8.52 -49.48 3.89
N ALA A 345 -7.63 -49.45 4.87
CA ALA A 345 -6.83 -48.28 5.19
C ALA A 345 -5.38 -48.67 5.49
N SER A 346 -4.44 -47.79 5.15
CA SER A 346 -3.04 -47.93 5.56
C SER A 346 -2.64 -46.82 6.53
N ILE A 347 -1.83 -47.17 7.53
CA ILE A 347 -1.40 -46.26 8.58
C ILE A 347 0.07 -45.91 8.39
N ASN A 348 0.38 -44.62 8.34
CA ASN A 348 1.75 -44.12 8.36
C ASN A 348 1.91 -43.17 9.56
N SER A 349 2.94 -43.35 10.39
CA SER A 349 3.09 -42.56 11.61
C SER A 349 4.53 -42.19 11.88
N ASP A 350 4.76 -40.92 12.22
CA ASP A 350 6.09 -40.40 12.55
C ASP A 350 6.67 -41.00 13.84
N ASN A 351 5.80 -41.44 14.77
CA ASN A 351 6.16 -42.00 16.07
C ASN A 351 5.58 -43.41 16.33
N GLY A 352 4.98 -44.04 15.31
CA GLY A 352 4.31 -45.33 15.43
C GLY A 352 2.93 -45.24 16.10
N TYR A 353 2.19 -46.35 16.05
CA TYR A 353 0.79 -46.43 16.44
C TYR A 353 0.44 -47.80 17.06
N ASP A 354 -0.68 -47.87 17.80
CA ASP A 354 -1.22 -49.14 18.31
C ASP A 354 -2.06 -49.82 17.22
N GLU A 355 -1.54 -50.91 16.66
CA GLU A 355 -2.24 -51.70 15.62
C GLU A 355 -3.62 -52.20 16.08
N ASN A 356 -3.86 -52.39 17.38
CA ASN A 356 -5.16 -52.85 17.90
C ASN A 356 -6.20 -51.73 18.02
N SER A 357 -5.77 -50.47 17.86
CA SER A 357 -6.64 -49.30 17.94
C SER A 357 -7.27 -48.92 16.60
N VAL A 358 -6.79 -49.49 15.48
CA VAL A 358 -7.32 -49.21 14.15
C VAL A 358 -8.77 -49.67 14.08
N THR A 359 -9.72 -48.74 14.05
CA THR A 359 -11.14 -49.00 14.22
C THR A 359 -11.96 -48.37 13.11
N LEU A 360 -12.84 -49.17 12.51
CA LEU A 360 -13.88 -48.71 11.59
C LEU A 360 -15.15 -48.41 12.39
N HIS A 361 -15.63 -47.18 12.27
CA HIS A 361 -16.91 -46.72 12.78
C HIS A 361 -17.88 -46.63 11.62
N TYR A 362 -19.08 -47.24 11.72
CA TYR A 362 -20.06 -47.17 10.64
C TYR A 362 -21.50 -47.13 11.13
N SER A 363 -22.39 -46.66 10.25
CA SER A 363 -23.84 -46.64 10.41
C SER A 363 -24.52 -46.84 9.04
N HIS A 364 -25.84 -47.00 9.05
CA HIS A 364 -26.66 -47.19 7.85
C HIS A 364 -27.64 -46.02 7.63
N ASP A 365 -27.40 -44.92 8.33
CA ASP A 365 -28.34 -43.81 8.46
C ASP A 365 -27.64 -42.52 8.91
N ALA A 366 -26.43 -42.25 8.40
CA ALA A 366 -25.66 -41.04 8.69
C ALA A 366 -25.51 -40.77 10.20
N PHE A 367 -25.23 -41.83 10.96
CA PHE A 367 -25.07 -41.83 12.42
C PHE A 367 -26.28 -41.28 13.19
N SER A 368 -27.48 -41.30 12.58
CA SER A 368 -28.73 -40.97 13.29
C SER A 368 -29.09 -42.04 14.34
N SER A 369 -28.68 -43.29 14.08
CA SER A 369 -28.69 -44.38 15.05
C SER A 369 -27.32 -44.57 15.70
N ALA A 370 -27.27 -45.37 16.77
CA ALA A 370 -26.03 -45.67 17.47
C ALA A 370 -24.98 -46.25 16.51
N GLU A 371 -23.78 -45.68 16.54
CA GLU A 371 -22.63 -46.14 15.75
C GLU A 371 -22.30 -47.61 16.04
N LYS A 372 -21.74 -48.28 15.03
CA LYS A 372 -21.20 -49.63 15.15
C LYS A 372 -19.69 -49.56 14.98
N LEU A 373 -18.95 -50.20 15.88
CA LEU A 373 -17.49 -50.21 15.89
C LEU A 373 -16.96 -51.59 15.54
N VAL A 374 -15.95 -51.64 14.66
CA VAL A 374 -15.24 -52.86 14.26
C VAL A 374 -13.74 -52.59 14.28
N THR A 375 -13.00 -53.30 15.12
CA THR A 375 -11.54 -53.31 15.05
C THR A 375 -11.10 -53.89 13.70
N MET A 376 -10.30 -53.14 12.95
CA MET A 376 -9.79 -53.56 11.66
C MET A 376 -8.66 -54.59 11.83
N THR A 377 -8.53 -55.49 10.87
CA THR A 377 -7.56 -56.59 10.92
C THR A 377 -6.46 -56.41 9.86
N PRO A 378 -5.18 -56.72 10.17
CA PRO A 378 -4.10 -56.64 9.19
C PRO A 378 -4.37 -57.49 7.94
N THR A 379 -4.14 -56.94 6.74
CA THR A 379 -4.35 -57.67 5.47
C THR A 379 -3.21 -58.63 5.12
N GLY A 380 -2.05 -58.44 5.76
CA GLY A 380 -0.79 -59.11 5.41
C GLY A 380 0.19 -58.20 4.66
N ASN A 381 -0.29 -57.07 4.13
CA ASN A 381 0.57 -55.97 3.67
C ASN A 381 1.00 -55.12 4.88
N SER A 382 2.19 -54.50 4.79
CA SER A 382 2.73 -53.69 5.90
C SER A 382 1.84 -52.48 6.19
N ASN A 383 1.46 -52.29 7.44
CA ASN A 383 0.61 -51.20 7.94
C ASN A 383 -0.78 -51.08 7.27
N GLU A 384 -1.27 -52.13 6.61
CA GLU A 384 -2.56 -52.11 5.93
C GLU A 384 -3.58 -52.97 6.69
N PHE A 385 -4.77 -52.40 6.91
CA PHE A 385 -5.84 -52.99 7.71
C PHE A 385 -7.13 -53.01 6.90
N SER A 386 -7.98 -53.99 7.17
CA SER A 386 -9.31 -54.06 6.58
C SER A 386 -10.39 -54.45 7.59
N ALA A 387 -11.58 -53.92 7.35
CA ALA A 387 -12.83 -54.32 8.00
C ALA A 387 -13.95 -54.31 6.94
N SER A 388 -15.16 -54.70 7.33
CA SER A 388 -16.29 -54.74 6.40
C SER A 388 -17.54 -54.15 7.02
N ILE A 389 -18.26 -53.38 6.21
CA ILE A 389 -19.59 -52.86 6.52
C ILE A 389 -20.61 -53.88 6.00
N PRO A 390 -21.41 -54.52 6.86
CA PRO A 390 -22.45 -55.44 6.41
C PRO A 390 -23.51 -54.70 5.58
N SER A 391 -23.83 -55.27 4.43
CA SER A 391 -24.90 -54.74 3.57
C SER A 391 -26.27 -54.98 4.22
N ILE A 392 -27.19 -54.04 4.05
CA ILE A 392 -28.60 -54.24 4.41
C ILE A 392 -29.46 -54.70 3.22
N LYS A 393 -28.84 -54.86 2.03
CA LYS A 393 -29.46 -55.35 0.79
C LYS A 393 -30.74 -54.63 0.42
N LEU A 394 -30.68 -53.30 0.50
CA LEU A 394 -31.80 -52.42 0.22
C LEU A 394 -31.38 -51.40 -0.84
N ASP A 395 -32.26 -51.22 -1.82
CA ASP A 395 -32.16 -50.23 -2.88
C ASP A 395 -32.23 -48.80 -2.29
N GLY A 396 -31.31 -47.93 -2.68
CA GLY A 396 -31.13 -46.59 -2.10
C GLY A 396 -30.59 -46.58 -0.67
N ALA A 397 -29.99 -47.67 -0.18
CA ALA A 397 -29.41 -47.71 1.16
C ALA A 397 -28.19 -46.78 1.28
N LEU A 398 -28.15 -45.99 2.35
CA LEU A 398 -27.02 -45.15 2.72
C LEU A 398 -26.12 -45.89 3.71
N TYR A 399 -24.81 -45.84 3.48
CA TYR A 399 -23.78 -46.34 4.37
C TYR A 399 -22.88 -45.17 4.74
N SER A 400 -22.61 -44.99 6.02
CA SER A 400 -21.78 -43.88 6.51
C SER A 400 -20.71 -44.41 7.44
N TYR A 401 -19.47 -43.93 7.32
CA TYR A 401 -18.35 -44.48 8.07
C TYR A 401 -17.16 -43.53 8.20
N TYR A 402 -16.30 -43.80 9.18
CA TYR A 402 -14.99 -43.16 9.35
C TYR A 402 -14.05 -44.13 10.06
N ILE A 403 -12.75 -43.83 10.03
CA ILE A 403 -11.70 -44.70 10.58
C ILE A 403 -10.95 -43.93 11.66
N THR A 404 -10.55 -44.61 12.74
CA THR A 404 -9.71 -44.03 13.80
C THR A 404 -8.49 -44.89 14.11
N VAL A 405 -7.42 -44.27 14.62
CA VAL A 405 -6.23 -44.94 15.15
C VAL A 405 -5.62 -44.13 16.29
N ASN A 406 -5.04 -44.80 17.28
CA ASN A 406 -4.25 -44.18 18.33
C ASN A 406 -2.76 -44.29 18.03
N ASP A 407 -2.04 -43.18 18.15
CA ASP A 407 -0.59 -43.18 18.06
C ASP A 407 0.08 -43.63 19.37
N ASN A 408 1.40 -43.81 19.36
CA ASN A 408 2.18 -44.18 20.55
C ASN A 408 2.27 -43.07 21.63
N LEU A 409 1.72 -41.89 21.36
CA LEU A 409 1.59 -40.78 22.30
C LEU A 409 0.16 -40.71 22.88
N GLU A 410 -0.65 -41.75 22.63
CA GLU A 410 -2.04 -41.88 23.08
C GLU A 410 -2.99 -40.80 22.49
N ARG A 411 -2.65 -40.23 21.33
CA ARG A 411 -3.52 -39.32 20.58
C ARG A 411 -4.33 -40.10 19.55
N THR A 412 -5.61 -39.77 19.42
CA THR A 412 -6.50 -40.38 18.41
C THR A 412 -6.54 -39.53 17.16
N PHE A 413 -6.33 -40.16 16.00
CA PHE A 413 -6.48 -39.59 14.68
C PHE A 413 -7.66 -40.24 13.97
N SER A 414 -8.31 -39.49 13.09
CA SER A 414 -9.48 -39.95 12.34
C SER A 414 -9.36 -39.65 10.84
N LYS A 415 -10.12 -40.40 10.04
CA LYS A 415 -10.28 -40.21 8.60
C LYS A 415 -11.75 -40.35 8.23
N PRO A 416 -12.44 -39.27 7.80
CA PRO A 416 -11.95 -37.88 7.69
C PRO A 416 -11.45 -37.27 9.02
N SER A 417 -10.58 -36.26 8.97
CA SER A 417 -9.94 -35.69 10.17
C SER A 417 -10.92 -35.02 11.16
N ALA A 418 -12.07 -34.56 10.67
CA ALA A 418 -13.12 -33.95 11.48
C ALA A 418 -14.19 -34.95 11.97
N ALA A 419 -13.96 -36.26 11.86
CA ALA A 419 -14.88 -37.25 12.41
C ALA A 419 -15.01 -37.13 13.94
N PRO A 420 -16.22 -37.35 14.51
CA PRO A 420 -17.42 -37.90 13.88
C PRO A 420 -18.32 -36.86 13.21
N ASP A 421 -18.01 -35.57 13.28
CA ASP A 421 -18.84 -34.51 12.68
C ASP A 421 -18.81 -34.61 11.14
N PHE A 422 -17.71 -35.13 10.60
CA PHE A 422 -17.54 -35.47 9.18
C PHE A 422 -17.29 -36.96 9.01
N PHE A 423 -17.89 -37.55 8.00
CA PHE A 423 -17.76 -38.98 7.70
C PHE A 423 -17.93 -39.25 6.22
N TYR A 424 -17.32 -40.32 5.75
CA TYR A 424 -17.58 -40.83 4.41
C TYR A 424 -18.97 -41.43 4.32
N PHE A 425 -19.56 -41.39 3.13
CA PHE A 425 -20.77 -42.13 2.85
C PHE A 425 -20.79 -42.64 1.42
N PHE A 426 -21.57 -43.69 1.19
CA PHE A 426 -21.90 -44.14 -0.16
C PHE A 426 -23.30 -44.73 -0.18
N LYS A 427 -23.90 -44.78 -1.36
CA LYS A 427 -25.21 -45.39 -1.59
C LYS A 427 -25.07 -46.66 -2.39
N SER A 428 -25.96 -47.61 -2.11
CA SER A 428 -26.21 -48.72 -3.02
C SER A 428 -27.54 -48.50 -3.75
N ASP A 429 -27.49 -48.06 -5.00
CA ASP A 429 -28.65 -47.69 -5.83
C ASP A 429 -28.34 -48.00 -7.31
N ILE A 430 -29.37 -48.09 -8.16
CA ILE A 430 -29.22 -48.29 -9.60
C ILE A 430 -29.00 -46.92 -10.27
N ASP A 431 -27.98 -46.81 -11.11
CA ASP A 431 -27.72 -45.60 -11.87
C ASP A 431 -28.48 -45.57 -13.19
N THR A 432 -29.02 -44.40 -13.52
CA THR A 432 -29.74 -44.16 -14.78
C THR A 432 -29.47 -42.79 -15.39
N GLU A 433 -28.71 -41.94 -14.71
CA GLU A 433 -28.41 -40.58 -15.14
C GLU A 433 -27.06 -40.56 -15.87
N ALA A 434 -26.84 -39.57 -16.73
CA ALA A 434 -25.56 -39.42 -17.42
C ALA A 434 -24.61 -38.50 -16.63
N PRO A 435 -23.29 -38.63 -16.81
CA PRO A 435 -22.32 -37.73 -16.20
C PRO A 435 -22.58 -36.26 -16.55
N ILE A 436 -22.24 -35.36 -15.65
CA ILE A 436 -22.27 -33.90 -15.86
C ILE A 436 -20.84 -33.44 -16.16
N ILE A 437 -20.65 -32.71 -17.26
CA ILE A 437 -19.35 -32.17 -17.70
C ILE A 437 -19.41 -30.65 -17.64
N THR A 438 -18.47 -30.04 -16.92
CA THR A 438 -18.22 -28.59 -16.89
C THR A 438 -16.80 -28.31 -17.39
N HIS A 439 -16.60 -27.30 -18.23
CA HIS A 439 -15.33 -26.99 -18.88
C HIS A 439 -15.24 -25.48 -19.18
N GLU A 440 -14.05 -24.90 -18.97
CA GLU A 440 -13.73 -23.53 -19.38
C GLU A 440 -12.96 -23.53 -20.71
N GLU A 441 -13.48 -22.81 -21.71
CA GLU A 441 -12.97 -22.83 -23.07
C GLU A 441 -11.75 -21.88 -23.25
N PRO A 442 -10.60 -22.36 -23.75
CA PRO A 442 -9.52 -21.46 -24.13
C PRO A 442 -9.94 -20.51 -25.26
N SER A 443 -9.55 -19.24 -25.16
CA SER A 443 -9.92 -18.22 -26.15
C SER A 443 -9.18 -18.33 -27.49
N PHE A 444 -7.94 -18.83 -27.48
CA PHE A 444 -7.11 -19.04 -28.69
C PHE A 444 -6.01 -20.08 -28.43
N VAL A 445 -5.34 -20.51 -29.51
CA VAL A 445 -4.07 -21.26 -29.47
C VAL A 445 -3.03 -20.47 -30.27
N ARG A 446 -1.78 -20.35 -29.83
CA ARG A 446 -0.77 -19.65 -30.64
C ARG A 446 -0.20 -20.57 -31.72
N ASP A 447 0.16 -20.00 -32.85
CA ASP A 447 0.89 -20.70 -33.91
C ASP A 447 2.24 -21.26 -33.43
N THR A 448 2.81 -20.67 -32.38
CA THR A 448 4.04 -21.13 -31.73
C THR A 448 3.83 -22.11 -30.58
N ASP A 449 2.60 -22.41 -30.18
CA ASP A 449 2.35 -23.35 -29.07
C ASP A 449 2.66 -24.80 -29.48
N ASN A 450 3.41 -25.48 -28.62
CA ASN A 450 3.79 -26.88 -28.82
C ASN A 450 2.78 -27.86 -28.18
N GLU A 451 1.96 -27.38 -27.25
CA GLU A 451 1.00 -28.16 -26.50
C GLU A 451 -0.20 -27.30 -26.09
N LEU A 452 -1.35 -27.93 -25.89
CA LEU A 452 -2.57 -27.34 -25.34
C LEU A 452 -3.07 -28.22 -24.19
N VAL A 453 -3.15 -27.66 -22.99
CA VAL A 453 -3.73 -28.33 -21.82
C VAL A 453 -5.21 -27.99 -21.74
N LEU A 454 -6.06 -28.98 -21.49
CA LEU A 454 -7.50 -28.80 -21.29
C LEU A 454 -7.91 -29.51 -19.99
N GLU A 455 -8.84 -28.89 -19.27
CA GLU A 455 -9.34 -29.35 -17.98
C GLU A 455 -10.86 -29.42 -17.96
N ALA A 456 -11.45 -30.44 -17.35
CA ALA A 456 -12.89 -30.54 -17.20
C ALA A 456 -13.25 -31.11 -15.83
N VAL A 457 -14.27 -30.54 -15.19
CA VAL A 457 -14.89 -31.13 -14.00
C VAL A 457 -15.97 -32.08 -14.47
N VAL A 458 -15.83 -33.37 -14.15
CA VAL A 458 -16.78 -34.40 -14.56
C VAL A 458 -17.31 -35.16 -13.36
N ARG A 459 -18.63 -35.08 -13.13
CA ARG A 459 -19.29 -35.65 -11.96
C ARG A 459 -20.35 -36.64 -12.36
N ASP A 460 -20.49 -37.72 -11.62
CA ASP A 460 -21.54 -38.72 -11.83
C ASP A 460 -21.90 -39.46 -10.54
N PHE A 461 -23.02 -40.20 -10.53
CA PHE A 461 -23.43 -41.02 -9.39
C PHE A 461 -22.48 -42.21 -9.19
N LEU A 462 -22.03 -42.86 -10.27
CA LEU A 462 -21.01 -43.91 -10.25
C LEU A 462 -19.63 -43.39 -10.68
N PRO A 463 -18.55 -44.14 -10.41
CA PRO A 463 -17.25 -43.86 -11.00
C PRO A 463 -17.31 -43.85 -12.54
N LEU A 464 -16.51 -43.00 -13.16
CA LEU A 464 -16.43 -42.92 -14.63
C LEU A 464 -15.64 -44.09 -15.22
N GLU A 465 -16.07 -44.60 -16.37
CA GLU A 465 -15.32 -45.56 -17.18
C GLU A 465 -14.22 -44.82 -17.95
N GLU A 466 -14.57 -43.71 -18.62
CA GLU A 466 -13.62 -42.92 -19.40
C GLU A 466 -14.10 -41.47 -19.58
N VAL A 467 -13.15 -40.52 -19.63
CA VAL A 467 -13.35 -39.15 -20.09
C VAL A 467 -12.41 -38.90 -21.27
N THR A 468 -12.95 -38.49 -22.41
CA THR A 468 -12.21 -38.37 -23.68
C THR A 468 -12.35 -36.99 -24.30
N LEU A 469 -11.25 -36.48 -24.84
CA LEU A 469 -11.22 -35.33 -25.73
C LEU A 469 -11.26 -35.82 -27.16
N ASN A 470 -12.22 -35.35 -27.96
CA ASN A 470 -12.26 -35.56 -29.40
C ASN A 470 -11.95 -34.23 -30.10
N TYR A 471 -10.88 -34.16 -30.90
CA TYR A 471 -10.44 -32.90 -31.51
C TYR A 471 -9.95 -33.05 -32.96
N ASN A 472 -9.93 -31.96 -33.72
CA ASN A 472 -9.36 -31.88 -35.06
C ASN A 472 -8.90 -30.45 -35.39
N ILE A 473 -8.06 -30.30 -36.40
CA ILE A 473 -7.62 -29.00 -36.91
C ILE A 473 -8.21 -28.78 -38.29
N ASN A 474 -8.85 -27.62 -38.50
CA ASN A 474 -9.46 -27.20 -39.77
C ASN A 474 -10.49 -28.18 -40.35
N GLY A 475 -11.24 -28.90 -39.50
CA GLY A 475 -12.18 -29.93 -39.95
C GLY A 475 -11.51 -31.19 -40.49
N GLY A 476 -10.24 -31.42 -40.15
CA GLY A 476 -9.48 -32.61 -40.51
C GLY A 476 -9.94 -33.88 -39.79
N THR A 477 -9.12 -34.92 -39.82
CA THR A 477 -9.42 -36.19 -39.13
C THR A 477 -9.48 -35.98 -37.62
N THR A 478 -10.58 -36.43 -37.00
CA THR A 478 -10.72 -36.44 -35.54
C THR A 478 -9.68 -37.36 -34.88
N GLN A 479 -9.02 -36.82 -33.87
CA GLN A 479 -8.12 -37.50 -32.96
C GLN A 479 -8.75 -37.54 -31.57
N THR A 480 -8.28 -38.47 -30.73
CA THR A 480 -8.82 -38.68 -29.39
C THR A 480 -7.68 -38.71 -28.38
N GLU A 481 -7.80 -37.96 -27.29
CA GLU A 481 -6.98 -38.10 -26.09
C GLU A 481 -7.86 -38.50 -24.90
N THR A 482 -7.28 -39.19 -23.92
CA THR A 482 -7.96 -39.52 -22.66
C THR A 482 -7.60 -38.46 -21.63
N PHE A 483 -8.57 -38.01 -20.86
CA PHE A 483 -8.33 -37.20 -19.68
C PHE A 483 -7.91 -38.07 -18.49
N ILE A 484 -7.03 -37.53 -17.65
CA ILE A 484 -6.55 -38.17 -16.42
C ILE A 484 -7.16 -37.42 -15.24
N LEU A 485 -7.70 -38.14 -14.26
CA LEU A 485 -8.16 -37.54 -13.00
C LEU A 485 -6.96 -36.98 -12.24
N VAL A 486 -6.93 -35.67 -12.05
CA VAL A 486 -5.83 -34.94 -11.37
C VAL A 486 -6.22 -34.47 -9.98
N ASP A 487 -7.51 -34.23 -9.73
CA ASP A 487 -8.04 -33.96 -8.39
C ASP A 487 -9.32 -34.78 -8.13
N GLU A 488 -9.24 -35.73 -7.19
CA GLU A 488 -10.38 -36.57 -6.78
C GLU A 488 -11.48 -35.77 -6.06
N PHE A 489 -11.13 -34.66 -5.40
CA PHE A 489 -12.06 -33.86 -4.60
C PHE A 489 -12.96 -33.01 -5.48
N ASP A 490 -12.35 -32.25 -6.41
CA ASP A 490 -13.10 -31.41 -7.33
C ASP A 490 -13.67 -32.19 -8.51
N SER A 491 -13.27 -33.46 -8.66
CA SER A 491 -13.51 -34.28 -9.84
C SER A 491 -12.93 -33.65 -11.11
N LEU A 492 -11.71 -33.10 -10.98
CA LEU A 492 -11.00 -32.40 -12.04
C LEU A 492 -10.19 -33.38 -12.87
N TYR A 493 -10.45 -33.35 -14.17
CA TYR A 493 -9.78 -34.15 -15.18
C TYR A 493 -8.94 -33.25 -16.07
N GLN A 494 -7.71 -33.66 -16.40
CA GLN A 494 -6.82 -32.90 -17.29
C GLN A 494 -6.30 -33.77 -18.45
N THR A 495 -6.11 -33.17 -19.61
CA THR A 495 -5.39 -33.78 -20.74
C THR A 495 -4.48 -32.77 -21.43
N THR A 496 -3.48 -33.27 -22.17
CA THR A 496 -2.53 -32.43 -22.91
C THR A 496 -2.46 -32.88 -24.36
N VAL A 497 -2.80 -31.97 -25.26
CA VAL A 497 -2.73 -32.18 -26.72
C VAL A 497 -1.37 -31.72 -27.23
N ASN A 498 -0.64 -32.61 -27.91
CA ASN A 498 0.63 -32.25 -28.54
C ASN A 498 0.40 -31.56 -29.90
N LEU A 499 0.71 -30.27 -29.99
CA LEU A 499 0.48 -29.45 -31.17
C LEU A 499 1.64 -29.45 -32.18
N THR A 500 2.84 -29.92 -31.78
CA THR A 500 4.06 -29.84 -32.61
C THR A 500 3.94 -30.49 -33.99
N SER A 501 3.09 -31.50 -34.12
CA SER A 501 2.92 -32.26 -35.36
C SER A 501 2.03 -31.58 -36.40
N PHE A 502 1.32 -30.53 -36.02
CA PHE A 502 0.29 -29.91 -36.86
C PHE A 502 0.77 -28.72 -37.69
N ASN A 503 1.96 -28.14 -37.39
CA ASN A 503 2.49 -26.93 -38.04
C ASN A 503 1.42 -25.80 -38.12
N LEU A 504 0.92 -25.42 -36.96
CA LEU A 504 -0.12 -24.40 -36.81
C LEU A 504 0.29 -23.08 -37.47
N GLY A 505 -0.66 -22.43 -38.15
CA GLY A 505 -0.52 -21.08 -38.68
C GLY A 505 -1.71 -20.19 -38.34
N GLU A 506 -1.50 -18.87 -38.38
CA GLU A 506 -2.58 -17.89 -38.17
C GLU A 506 -3.77 -18.17 -39.11
N GLY A 507 -4.97 -18.29 -38.51
CA GLY A 507 -6.21 -18.59 -39.23
C GLY A 507 -6.60 -20.07 -39.25
N ASP A 508 -5.75 -20.97 -38.74
CA ASP A 508 -6.18 -22.33 -38.44
C ASP A 508 -7.23 -22.34 -37.30
N VAL A 509 -8.01 -23.41 -37.19
CA VAL A 509 -9.04 -23.58 -36.15
C VAL A 509 -8.91 -24.94 -35.49
N PHE A 510 -8.74 -24.95 -34.18
CA PHE A 510 -8.75 -26.15 -33.34
C PHE A 510 -10.18 -26.44 -32.88
N ASN A 511 -10.76 -27.54 -33.32
CA ASN A 511 -12.12 -27.94 -32.96
C ASN A 511 -12.10 -29.10 -31.98
N TYR A 512 -12.92 -29.08 -30.93
CA TYR A 512 -12.99 -30.20 -29.98
C TYR A 512 -14.34 -30.36 -29.27
N SER A 513 -14.53 -31.52 -28.65
CA SER A 513 -15.63 -31.86 -27.74
C SER A 513 -15.14 -32.86 -26.69
N ILE A 514 -15.71 -32.82 -25.49
CA ILE A 514 -15.36 -33.71 -24.38
C ILE A 514 -16.50 -34.72 -24.20
N THR A 515 -16.21 -36.00 -24.04
CA THR A 515 -17.21 -37.06 -23.81
C THR A 515 -16.86 -37.84 -22.55
N ALA A 516 -17.85 -38.07 -21.68
CA ALA A 516 -17.70 -38.86 -20.47
C ALA A 516 -18.67 -40.05 -20.48
N VAL A 517 -18.22 -41.20 -20.00
CA VAL A 517 -18.97 -42.45 -19.88
C VAL A 517 -18.81 -42.99 -18.46
N ASP A 518 -19.90 -43.40 -17.82
CA ASP A 518 -19.88 -43.99 -16.47
C ASP A 518 -19.73 -45.51 -16.46
N GLN A 519 -19.66 -46.09 -15.25
CA GLN A 519 -19.57 -47.54 -15.00
C GLN A 519 -20.92 -48.20 -14.66
N ALA A 520 -22.06 -47.61 -15.03
CA ALA A 520 -23.36 -48.23 -14.79
C ALA A 520 -23.49 -49.58 -15.53
N GLY A 521 -24.32 -50.48 -15.00
CA GLY A 521 -24.62 -51.77 -15.63
C GLY A 521 -25.20 -51.63 -17.04
N THR A 522 -25.76 -50.46 -17.35
CA THR A 522 -25.95 -49.94 -18.72
C THR A 522 -25.34 -48.55 -18.78
N ALA A 523 -24.07 -48.45 -19.21
CA ALA A 523 -23.31 -47.20 -19.22
C ALA A 523 -24.10 -46.02 -19.82
N ASN A 524 -24.18 -44.92 -19.09
CA ASN A 524 -24.69 -43.66 -19.57
C ASN A 524 -23.51 -42.80 -20.08
N SER A 525 -23.82 -41.75 -20.85
CA SER A 525 -22.79 -40.93 -21.48
C SER A 525 -23.24 -39.50 -21.71
N ALA A 526 -22.34 -38.54 -21.54
CA ALA A 526 -22.56 -37.13 -21.83
C ALA A 526 -21.48 -36.55 -22.75
N THR A 527 -21.76 -35.41 -23.39
CA THR A 527 -20.80 -34.70 -24.24
C THR A 527 -20.90 -33.19 -24.04
N TYR A 528 -19.76 -32.52 -23.96
CA TYR A 528 -19.63 -31.07 -23.89
C TYR A 528 -18.95 -30.54 -25.15
N PRO A 529 -19.55 -29.58 -25.89
CA PRO A 529 -20.92 -29.08 -25.69
C PRO A 529 -21.96 -30.16 -26.05
N ASN A 530 -23.19 -30.02 -25.55
CA ASN A 530 -24.28 -30.99 -25.76
C ASN A 530 -24.58 -31.32 -27.24
N SER A 531 -24.14 -30.48 -28.17
CA SER A 531 -24.13 -30.76 -29.61
C SER A 531 -23.04 -29.97 -30.31
N GLY A 532 -22.38 -30.58 -31.30
CA GLY A 532 -21.35 -29.91 -32.11
C GLY A 532 -19.95 -29.99 -31.49
N SER A 533 -19.13 -28.99 -31.75
CA SER A 533 -17.77 -28.85 -31.23
C SER A 533 -17.49 -27.38 -30.90
N ILE A 534 -16.61 -27.15 -29.94
CA ILE A 534 -15.99 -25.84 -29.69
C ILE A 534 -14.97 -25.58 -30.79
N SER A 535 -14.80 -24.32 -31.18
CA SER A 535 -13.87 -23.90 -32.22
C SER A 535 -12.97 -22.78 -31.68
N ILE A 536 -11.70 -23.09 -31.46
CA ILE A 536 -10.69 -22.15 -30.96
C ILE A 536 -9.83 -21.67 -32.14
N PRO A 537 -9.68 -20.35 -32.35
CA PRO A 537 -8.81 -19.83 -33.40
C PRO A 537 -7.33 -20.00 -33.06
N VAL A 538 -6.52 -20.30 -34.08
CA VAL A 538 -5.06 -20.23 -34.01
C VAL A 538 -4.61 -18.84 -34.43
N VAL A 539 -3.77 -18.23 -33.59
CA VAL A 539 -3.41 -16.82 -33.71
C VAL A 539 -1.90 -16.58 -33.61
N ALA A 540 -1.42 -15.49 -34.22
CA ALA A 540 -0.01 -15.10 -34.19
C ALA A 540 0.18 -13.73 -33.53
N LEU A 541 1.26 -13.59 -32.75
CA LEU A 541 1.67 -12.32 -32.16
C LEU A 541 2.34 -11.40 -33.19
N ALA A 542 2.13 -10.10 -33.02
CA ALA A 542 2.84 -9.08 -33.78
C ALA A 542 4.26 -8.87 -33.22
N PRO A 543 5.17 -8.21 -33.96
CA PRO A 543 6.49 -7.86 -33.44
C PRO A 543 6.40 -6.99 -32.17
N THR A 544 7.26 -7.28 -31.21
CA THR A 544 7.39 -6.54 -29.95
C THR A 544 7.79 -5.07 -30.16
N VAL A 545 7.21 -4.17 -29.37
CA VAL A 545 7.50 -2.72 -29.38
C VAL A 545 7.85 -2.23 -27.98
N MET A 546 8.48 -1.05 -27.86
CA MET A 546 8.69 -0.40 -26.56
C MET A 546 7.59 0.60 -26.18
N LYS A 547 6.87 1.11 -27.19
CA LYS A 547 5.79 2.09 -27.03
C LYS A 547 4.61 1.67 -27.89
N TYR A 548 3.40 1.95 -27.42
CA TYR A 548 2.19 1.66 -28.17
C TYR A 548 1.15 2.75 -27.91
N HIS A 549 0.42 3.17 -28.94
CA HIS A 549 -0.75 4.03 -28.79
C HIS A 549 -1.82 3.69 -29.83
N ASN A 550 -3.09 3.88 -29.48
CA ASN A 550 -4.21 3.72 -30.41
C ASN A 550 -5.43 4.50 -29.91
N ASN A 551 -6.06 5.26 -30.81
CA ASN A 551 -7.29 6.02 -30.53
C ASN A 551 -8.54 5.39 -31.17
N PHE A 552 -8.40 4.19 -31.73
CA PHE A 552 -9.46 3.33 -32.27
C PHE A 552 -10.34 3.96 -33.36
N ASN A 553 -9.95 5.11 -33.91
CA ASN A 553 -10.68 5.79 -34.98
C ASN A 553 -10.39 5.21 -36.37
N SER A 554 -9.40 4.33 -36.46
CA SER A 554 -9.06 3.56 -37.66
C SER A 554 -8.99 2.08 -37.30
N PRO A 555 -9.45 1.16 -38.18
CA PRO A 555 -9.31 -0.27 -37.94
C PRO A 555 -7.84 -0.66 -37.77
N SER A 556 -7.55 -1.48 -36.76
CA SER A 556 -6.24 -2.12 -36.60
C SER A 556 -6.39 -3.61 -36.27
N ASN A 557 -5.31 -4.36 -36.48
CA ASN A 557 -5.22 -5.78 -36.14
C ASN A 557 -4.32 -5.97 -34.91
N ASP A 558 -4.28 -4.98 -34.01
CA ASP A 558 -3.38 -4.98 -32.85
C ASP A 558 -3.95 -5.75 -31.67
N PHE A 559 -5.20 -6.22 -31.78
CA PHE A 559 -5.93 -6.99 -30.76
C PHE A 559 -6.45 -8.28 -31.35
N PHE A 560 -6.57 -9.31 -30.51
CA PHE A 560 -7.25 -10.54 -30.89
C PHE A 560 -8.76 -10.28 -30.99
N ILE A 561 -9.42 -11.02 -31.89
CA ILE A 561 -10.87 -10.97 -32.01
C ILE A 561 -11.45 -11.55 -30.71
N SER A 562 -12.26 -10.76 -30.03
CA SER A 562 -13.02 -11.21 -28.86
C SER A 562 -14.49 -11.36 -29.23
N LYS A 563 -15.17 -12.27 -28.53
CA LYS A 563 -16.61 -12.48 -28.68
C LYS A 563 -17.42 -11.38 -27.99
N ASN A 564 -16.88 -10.82 -26.89
CA ASN A 564 -17.58 -9.91 -25.98
C ASN A 564 -16.98 -8.52 -25.93
N PHE A 565 -15.94 -8.26 -26.71
CA PHE A 565 -15.35 -6.95 -26.92
C PHE A 565 -15.19 -6.64 -28.40
N SER A 566 -15.40 -5.39 -28.78
CA SER A 566 -15.18 -4.93 -30.15
C SER A 566 -14.80 -3.45 -30.21
N VAL A 567 -14.12 -3.04 -31.28
CA VAL A 567 -13.96 -1.62 -31.59
C VAL A 567 -15.23 -1.12 -32.30
N ALA A 568 -15.95 -0.20 -31.66
CA ALA A 568 -17.25 0.28 -32.13
C ALA A 568 -17.49 1.76 -31.82
N THR A 569 -18.60 2.31 -32.35
CA THR A 569 -19.11 3.65 -32.04
C THR A 569 -20.61 3.55 -31.70
N PRO A 570 -20.96 3.08 -30.48
CA PRO A 570 -22.34 2.96 -30.05
C PRO A 570 -22.99 4.34 -29.83
N THR A 571 -24.32 4.35 -29.64
CA THR A 571 -25.07 5.60 -29.43
C THR A 571 -24.54 6.31 -28.18
N GLY A 572 -24.23 7.61 -28.30
CA GLY A 572 -23.64 8.40 -27.20
C GLY A 572 -22.13 8.63 -27.34
N PHE A 573 -21.48 8.03 -28.33
CA PHE A 573 -20.05 8.20 -28.64
C PHE A 573 -19.87 8.83 -30.02
N SER A 574 -18.84 9.69 -30.16
CA SER A 574 -18.56 10.44 -31.39
C SER A 574 -17.59 9.75 -32.34
N ASN A 575 -16.85 8.77 -31.85
CA ASN A 575 -15.67 8.20 -32.49
C ASN A 575 -15.48 6.73 -32.03
N GLY A 576 -14.49 6.02 -32.58
CA GLY A 576 -14.29 4.60 -32.28
C GLY A 576 -13.60 4.41 -30.93
N ALA A 577 -14.00 3.39 -30.18
CA ALA A 577 -13.37 2.98 -28.92
C ALA A 577 -13.50 1.46 -28.75
N ILE A 578 -12.73 0.86 -27.85
CA ILE A 578 -12.98 -0.53 -27.40
C ILE A 578 -14.23 -0.51 -26.52
N HIS A 579 -15.15 -1.43 -26.76
CA HIS A 579 -16.39 -1.59 -26.02
C HIS A 579 -16.57 -3.06 -25.65
N SER A 580 -17.00 -3.32 -24.42
CA SER A 580 -17.65 -4.59 -24.08
C SER A 580 -19.00 -4.72 -24.79
N ASP A 581 -19.65 -5.86 -24.68
CA ASP A 581 -21.08 -5.96 -24.96
C ASP A 581 -21.87 -4.96 -24.08
N HIS A 582 -22.97 -4.43 -24.63
CA HIS A 582 -23.82 -3.43 -23.98
C HIS A 582 -25.31 -3.83 -24.07
N PRO A 583 -25.94 -4.32 -22.98
CA PRO A 583 -25.31 -4.63 -21.68
C PRO A 583 -24.32 -5.80 -21.79
N TYR A 584 -23.42 -5.92 -20.82
CA TYR A 584 -22.60 -7.13 -20.69
C TYR A 584 -23.46 -8.28 -20.14
N LEU A 585 -22.95 -9.51 -20.28
CA LEU A 585 -23.68 -10.73 -19.90
C LEU A 585 -23.37 -11.11 -18.45
N ASP A 586 -24.37 -11.63 -17.75
CA ASP A 586 -24.20 -12.26 -16.43
C ASP A 586 -23.27 -13.49 -16.51
N GLY A 587 -22.62 -13.79 -15.40
CA GLY A 587 -21.77 -14.97 -15.22
C GLY A 587 -22.55 -16.28 -15.35
N THR A 588 -22.01 -17.21 -16.13
CA THR A 588 -22.61 -18.53 -16.38
C THR A 588 -21.61 -19.70 -16.30
N GLY A 589 -20.36 -19.42 -15.94
CA GLY A 589 -19.29 -20.40 -15.82
C GLY A 589 -19.30 -21.13 -14.48
N THR A 590 -18.14 -21.66 -14.10
CA THR A 590 -17.92 -22.25 -12.77
C THR A 590 -18.24 -21.21 -11.70
N ASP A 591 -18.89 -21.64 -10.61
CA ASP A 591 -19.41 -20.77 -9.55
C ASP A 591 -20.35 -19.64 -10.02
N PHE A 592 -20.88 -19.79 -11.24
CA PHE A 592 -21.72 -18.81 -11.93
C PHE A 592 -21.00 -17.48 -12.20
N GLU A 593 -19.69 -17.51 -12.39
CA GLU A 593 -18.88 -16.35 -12.76
C GLU A 593 -18.43 -16.45 -14.23
N SER A 594 -18.04 -15.34 -14.85
CA SER A 594 -17.48 -15.34 -16.21
C SER A 594 -16.48 -14.22 -16.42
N ASP A 595 -15.47 -14.50 -17.26
CA ASP A 595 -14.44 -13.55 -17.64
C ASP A 595 -14.47 -13.25 -19.14
N TYR A 596 -14.59 -11.96 -19.45
CA TYR A 596 -14.57 -11.44 -20.82
C TYR A 596 -13.28 -10.67 -21.04
N THR A 597 -12.46 -11.11 -21.99
CA THR A 597 -11.14 -10.53 -22.23
C THR A 597 -11.02 -9.86 -23.60
N TYR A 598 -10.16 -8.85 -23.66
CA TYR A 598 -9.69 -8.22 -24.89
C TYR A 598 -8.18 -8.04 -24.84
N MET A 599 -7.49 -8.82 -25.67
CA MET A 599 -6.04 -9.03 -25.54
C MET A 599 -5.28 -8.40 -26.70
N MET A 600 -4.18 -7.73 -26.39
CA MET A 600 -3.27 -7.18 -27.38
C MET A 600 -2.44 -8.27 -28.07
N ARG A 601 -2.29 -8.14 -29.38
CA ARG A 601 -1.39 -8.95 -30.22
C ARG A 601 0.05 -8.48 -30.17
N VAL A 602 0.28 -7.24 -29.75
CA VAL A 602 1.58 -6.56 -29.78
C VAL A 602 2.22 -6.67 -28.39
N PRO A 603 3.31 -7.44 -28.23
CA PRO A 603 4.06 -7.45 -26.97
C PRO A 603 4.78 -6.13 -26.71
N ILE A 604 4.93 -5.79 -25.43
CA ILE A 604 5.58 -4.57 -24.95
C ILE A 604 6.85 -4.93 -24.18
N ILE A 605 7.98 -4.30 -24.50
CA ILE A 605 9.17 -4.32 -23.64
C ILE A 605 9.03 -3.21 -22.59
N LEU A 606 9.09 -3.58 -21.31
CA LEU A 606 8.95 -2.63 -20.21
C LEU A 606 10.19 -1.74 -20.06
N ASN A 607 9.97 -0.44 -19.87
CA ASN A 607 11.03 0.54 -19.63
C ASN A 607 11.43 0.60 -18.14
N ASP A 608 12.60 1.17 -17.86
CA ASP A 608 13.10 1.40 -16.50
C ASP A 608 12.52 2.66 -15.84
N ARG A 609 11.99 3.57 -16.64
CA ARG A 609 11.25 4.76 -16.24
C ARG A 609 9.95 4.85 -17.04
N ASP A 610 8.89 5.33 -16.40
CA ASP A 610 7.60 5.60 -17.01
C ASP A 610 6.95 4.38 -17.71
N ALA A 611 7.01 3.22 -17.04
CA ALA A 611 6.31 1.99 -17.43
C ALA A 611 4.79 2.08 -17.21
N LEU A 612 4.19 3.14 -17.74
CA LEU A 612 2.79 3.50 -17.53
C LEU A 612 1.92 3.02 -18.68
N ILE A 613 0.72 2.54 -18.36
CA ILE A 613 -0.39 2.39 -19.30
C ILE A 613 -1.47 3.41 -18.94
N THR A 614 -1.89 4.19 -19.92
CA THR A 614 -2.86 5.28 -19.78
C THR A 614 -3.94 5.16 -20.83
N PHE A 615 -5.20 5.39 -20.44
CA PHE A 615 -6.34 5.39 -21.35
C PHE A 615 -7.48 6.22 -20.77
N GLN A 616 -8.48 6.53 -21.58
CA GLN A 616 -9.77 7.04 -21.15
C GLN A 616 -10.76 5.88 -21.06
N GLU A 617 -11.65 5.91 -20.07
CA GLU A 617 -12.64 4.86 -19.90
C GLU A 617 -14.01 5.34 -19.39
N VAL A 618 -15.02 4.50 -19.58
CA VAL A 618 -16.33 4.58 -18.93
C VAL A 618 -16.61 3.21 -18.31
N VAL A 619 -16.81 3.17 -16.99
CA VAL A 619 -17.11 1.94 -16.24
C VAL A 619 -18.52 2.04 -15.66
N LEU A 620 -19.44 1.21 -16.14
CA LEU A 620 -20.83 1.11 -15.65
C LEU A 620 -21.19 -0.37 -15.45
N ILE A 621 -20.52 -0.98 -14.48
CA ILE A 621 -20.69 -2.38 -14.06
C ILE A 621 -21.17 -2.47 -12.61
N GLU A 622 -21.63 -3.65 -12.17
CA GLU A 622 -22.16 -3.81 -10.82
C GLU A 622 -21.13 -3.41 -9.75
N PRO A 623 -21.51 -2.51 -8.82
CA PRO A 623 -20.66 -2.19 -7.69
C PRO A 623 -20.76 -3.25 -6.60
N GLY A 624 -19.63 -3.69 -6.06
CA GLY A 624 -19.62 -4.48 -4.82
C GLY A 624 -20.12 -3.69 -3.59
N GLU A 625 -20.18 -4.37 -2.44
CA GLU A 625 -20.63 -3.76 -1.18
C GLU A 625 -19.76 -2.57 -0.76
N SER A 626 -20.30 -1.62 0.01
CA SER A 626 -19.60 -0.35 0.31
C SER A 626 -18.22 -0.51 1.00
N THR A 627 -17.96 -1.64 1.64
CA THR A 627 -16.68 -1.99 2.29
C THR A 627 -15.90 -3.09 1.58
N ALA A 628 -16.41 -3.63 0.47
CA ALA A 628 -15.78 -4.72 -0.26
C ALA A 628 -14.45 -4.27 -0.86
N SER A 629 -13.43 -5.10 -0.70
CA SER A 629 -12.10 -4.90 -1.26
C SER A 629 -11.88 -5.86 -2.42
N PHE A 630 -11.06 -5.47 -3.40
CA PHE A 630 -10.77 -6.35 -4.55
C PHE A 630 -10.30 -7.74 -4.07
N GLY A 631 -10.95 -8.79 -4.57
CA GLY A 631 -10.71 -10.19 -4.18
C GLY A 631 -11.59 -10.72 -3.03
N SER A 632 -12.47 -9.90 -2.44
CA SER A 632 -13.49 -10.40 -1.49
C SER A 632 -14.75 -10.88 -2.22
N THR A 633 -15.49 -11.81 -1.64
CA THR A 633 -16.78 -12.32 -2.18
C THR A 633 -17.83 -11.23 -2.38
N ASP A 634 -17.74 -10.12 -1.64
CA ASP A 634 -18.66 -8.99 -1.76
C ASP A 634 -18.25 -7.99 -2.86
N PHE A 635 -17.23 -8.34 -3.67
CA PHE A 635 -16.71 -7.57 -4.80
C PHE A 635 -17.16 -8.21 -6.11
N TYR A 636 -18.44 -8.03 -6.43
CA TYR A 636 -19.19 -8.74 -7.48
C TYR A 636 -18.55 -8.64 -8.88
N ASP A 637 -18.78 -7.54 -9.60
CA ASP A 637 -18.22 -7.33 -10.93
C ASP A 637 -17.00 -6.42 -10.89
N TYR A 638 -16.05 -6.66 -11.80
CA TYR A 638 -14.89 -5.78 -11.90
C TYR A 638 -14.23 -5.75 -13.26
N VAL A 639 -13.54 -4.65 -13.55
CA VAL A 639 -12.63 -4.54 -14.68
C VAL A 639 -11.19 -4.48 -14.19
N ILE A 640 -10.28 -5.04 -14.99
CA ILE A 640 -8.87 -5.17 -14.63
C ILE A 640 -7.97 -5.15 -15.87
N VAL A 641 -6.73 -4.71 -15.67
CA VAL A 641 -5.69 -4.68 -16.71
C VAL A 641 -4.53 -5.55 -16.24
N GLU A 642 -4.13 -6.50 -17.07
CA GLU A 642 -3.23 -7.58 -16.69
C GLU A 642 -2.08 -7.73 -17.69
N GLY A 643 -0.94 -8.19 -17.18
CA GLY A 643 0.25 -8.51 -17.96
C GLY A 643 0.54 -10.00 -17.97
N SER A 644 1.15 -10.48 -19.05
CA SER A 644 1.59 -11.87 -19.18
C SER A 644 3.03 -11.98 -19.68
N LYS A 645 3.85 -12.83 -19.05
CA LYS A 645 5.26 -13.08 -19.41
C LYS A 645 5.47 -14.35 -20.23
N ASP A 646 4.47 -15.21 -20.30
CA ASP A 646 4.51 -16.49 -21.02
C ASP A 646 3.68 -16.44 -22.33
N GLY A 647 3.40 -15.22 -22.76
CA GLY A 647 2.65 -14.86 -23.96
C GLY A 647 1.17 -15.28 -23.90
N GLY A 648 0.55 -15.11 -22.73
CA GLY A 648 -0.88 -15.11 -22.52
C GLY A 648 -1.45 -16.37 -21.87
N ARG A 649 -0.59 -17.25 -21.31
CA ARG A 649 -1.04 -18.46 -20.60
C ARG A 649 -1.40 -18.13 -19.16
N THR A 650 -0.58 -17.33 -18.51
CA THR A 650 -0.84 -16.79 -17.17
C THR A 650 -0.91 -15.28 -17.22
N TRP A 651 -1.80 -14.71 -16.40
CA TRP A 651 -2.07 -13.28 -16.33
C TRP A 651 -1.91 -12.79 -14.90
N THR A 652 -1.19 -11.69 -14.71
CA THR A 652 -1.04 -11.03 -13.42
C THR A 652 -1.51 -9.58 -13.53
N PRO A 653 -2.38 -9.11 -12.62
CA PRO A 653 -2.82 -7.72 -12.62
C PRO A 653 -1.70 -6.73 -12.41
N PHE A 654 -1.65 -5.66 -13.20
CA PHE A 654 -0.75 -4.53 -12.93
C PHE A 654 -1.17 -3.75 -11.68
N ALA A 655 -2.48 -3.70 -11.43
CA ALA A 655 -3.11 -3.11 -10.25
C ALA A 655 -4.39 -3.86 -9.91
N ASN A 656 -4.93 -3.63 -8.71
CA ASN A 656 -6.21 -4.22 -8.28
C ASN A 656 -7.35 -3.90 -9.26
N GLY A 657 -8.26 -4.85 -9.44
CA GLY A 657 -9.50 -4.64 -10.19
C GLY A 657 -10.39 -3.59 -9.52
N TYR A 658 -11.27 -2.99 -10.30
CA TYR A 658 -12.13 -1.90 -9.87
C TYR A 658 -13.48 -1.94 -10.58
N ASP A 659 -14.46 -1.25 -10.00
CA ASP A 659 -15.82 -1.19 -10.53
C ASP A 659 -16.34 0.27 -10.56
N SER A 660 -17.65 0.42 -10.73
CA SER A 660 -18.33 1.73 -10.75
C SER A 660 -18.05 2.60 -9.50
N ARG A 661 -17.67 2.02 -8.35
CA ARG A 661 -17.33 2.76 -7.12
C ARG A 661 -16.03 3.54 -7.24
N SER A 662 -15.15 3.19 -8.19
CA SER A 662 -13.89 3.89 -8.42
C SER A 662 -14.07 5.35 -8.86
N ASN A 663 -15.27 5.73 -9.30
CA ASN A 663 -15.62 7.13 -9.58
C ASN A 663 -17.06 7.44 -9.12
N SER A 664 -17.23 8.50 -8.34
CA SER A 664 -18.54 8.88 -7.81
C SER A 664 -19.60 9.18 -8.88
N ASP A 665 -19.20 9.69 -10.05
CA ASP A 665 -20.13 10.00 -11.14
C ASP A 665 -20.63 8.71 -11.81
N TRP A 666 -19.76 7.71 -11.97
CA TRP A 666 -20.13 6.39 -12.50
C TRP A 666 -21.04 5.65 -11.54
N LEU A 667 -20.70 5.58 -10.24
CA LEU A 667 -21.55 4.97 -9.23
C LEU A 667 -22.94 5.60 -9.17
N ALA A 668 -23.01 6.94 -9.23
CA ALA A 668 -24.29 7.65 -9.27
C ALA A 668 -25.07 7.34 -10.55
N SER A 669 -24.39 7.22 -11.69
CA SER A 669 -25.00 6.91 -12.98
C SER A 669 -25.54 5.47 -13.03
N TYR A 670 -24.77 4.50 -12.53
CA TYR A 670 -25.21 3.10 -12.43
C TYR A 670 -26.50 2.98 -11.62
N ASN A 671 -26.53 3.60 -10.42
CA ASN A 671 -27.67 3.54 -9.51
C ASN A 671 -28.88 4.41 -9.94
N ALA A 672 -28.75 5.20 -11.01
CA ALA A 672 -29.79 6.15 -11.41
C ALA A 672 -31.06 5.47 -11.96
N ASN A 673 -30.90 4.34 -12.67
CA ASN A 673 -32.00 3.66 -13.37
C ASN A 673 -31.88 2.14 -13.23
N MET A 674 -32.50 1.59 -12.18
CA MET A 674 -32.55 0.14 -11.94
C MET A 674 -33.87 -0.46 -12.47
N ASP A 675 -33.81 -1.63 -13.09
CA ASP A 675 -35.00 -2.40 -13.46
C ASP A 675 -35.53 -3.26 -12.29
N SER A 676 -36.44 -4.19 -12.57
CA SER A 676 -37.04 -5.06 -11.54
C SER A 676 -36.11 -6.14 -11.02
N ASP A 677 -35.05 -6.45 -11.76
CA ASP A 677 -34.11 -7.53 -11.48
C ASP A 677 -32.77 -6.97 -10.97
N ASN A 678 -32.75 -5.69 -10.57
CA ASN A 678 -31.58 -4.93 -10.14
C ASN A 678 -30.49 -4.72 -11.21
N ASN A 679 -30.84 -4.77 -12.49
CA ASN A 679 -29.90 -4.37 -13.54
C ASN A 679 -29.92 -2.85 -13.75
N SER A 680 -28.74 -2.27 -14.03
CA SER A 680 -28.65 -0.87 -14.44
C SER A 680 -28.99 -0.72 -15.92
N THR A 681 -29.95 0.14 -16.21
CA THR A 681 -30.39 0.47 -17.59
C THR A 681 -29.76 1.76 -18.12
N THR A 682 -28.94 2.44 -17.33
CA THR A 682 -28.25 3.68 -17.70
C THR A 682 -27.32 3.45 -18.89
N GLN A 683 -27.34 4.34 -19.88
CA GLN A 683 -26.48 4.24 -21.06
C GLN A 683 -25.18 5.01 -20.88
N GLY A 684 -24.06 4.42 -21.31
CA GLY A 684 -22.76 5.10 -21.40
C GLY A 684 -22.74 6.22 -22.45
N SER A 685 -21.85 7.20 -22.28
CA SER A 685 -21.63 8.28 -23.26
C SER A 685 -20.21 8.85 -23.17
N SER A 686 -19.74 9.49 -24.23
CA SER A 686 -18.40 10.09 -24.26
C SER A 686 -18.19 11.20 -23.22
N SER A 687 -19.26 11.83 -22.72
CA SER A 687 -19.14 12.81 -21.63
C SER A 687 -18.76 12.19 -20.27
N MET A 688 -18.81 10.87 -20.15
CA MET A 688 -18.48 10.14 -18.91
C MET A 688 -17.02 9.67 -18.86
N TYR A 689 -16.24 9.89 -19.92
CA TYR A 689 -14.84 9.45 -19.97
C TYR A 689 -14.04 10.03 -18.79
N LYS A 690 -13.33 9.16 -18.08
CA LYS A 690 -12.31 9.53 -17.11
C LYS A 690 -10.96 8.94 -17.53
N LYS A 691 -9.87 9.64 -17.24
CA LYS A 691 -8.51 9.16 -17.51
C LYS A 691 -8.09 8.17 -16.42
N ARG A 692 -7.50 7.05 -16.82
CA ARG A 692 -6.79 6.13 -15.93
C ARG A 692 -5.33 6.03 -16.34
N THR A 693 -4.47 5.92 -15.33
CA THR A 693 -3.03 5.65 -15.48
C THR A 693 -2.66 4.55 -14.49
N ILE A 694 -2.01 3.50 -14.97
CA ILE A 694 -1.55 2.36 -14.18
C ILE A 694 -0.05 2.22 -14.38
N ASP A 695 0.68 2.06 -13.28
CA ASP A 695 2.10 1.72 -13.28
C ASP A 695 2.26 0.21 -13.35
N MET A 696 2.82 -0.28 -14.45
CA MET A 696 2.99 -1.71 -14.73
C MET A 696 4.06 -2.37 -13.85
N LEU A 697 4.90 -1.59 -13.15
CA LEU A 697 5.96 -2.08 -12.26
C LEU A 697 5.57 -2.02 -10.78
N ALA A 698 4.48 -1.34 -10.43
CA ALA A 698 4.12 -1.04 -9.03
C ALA A 698 3.88 -2.29 -8.17
N ASN A 699 3.39 -3.38 -8.76
CA ASN A 699 3.13 -4.63 -8.04
C ASN A 699 4.41 -5.44 -7.74
N GLY A 700 5.56 -5.08 -8.33
CA GLY A 700 6.84 -5.78 -8.19
C GLY A 700 6.98 -7.09 -8.97
N THR A 701 5.91 -7.56 -9.62
CA THR A 701 5.92 -8.78 -10.45
C THR A 701 6.70 -8.55 -11.74
N PHE A 702 6.47 -7.42 -12.39
CA PHE A 702 7.10 -7.09 -13.67
C PHE A 702 8.37 -6.25 -13.48
N LYS A 703 9.34 -6.40 -14.38
CA LYS A 703 10.64 -5.73 -14.30
C LYS A 703 10.99 -5.04 -15.62
N PRO A 704 11.77 -3.95 -15.57
CA PRO A 704 12.32 -3.32 -16.76
C PRO A 704 13.09 -4.31 -17.65
N GLY A 705 12.88 -4.21 -18.96
CA GLY A 705 13.47 -5.07 -19.99
C GLY A 705 12.72 -6.37 -20.25
N GLU A 706 11.70 -6.70 -19.47
CA GLU A 706 10.84 -7.87 -19.74
C GLU A 706 9.89 -7.58 -20.91
N GLU A 707 9.69 -8.59 -21.76
CA GLU A 707 8.65 -8.59 -22.80
C GLU A 707 7.35 -9.13 -22.21
N ILE A 708 6.26 -8.39 -22.37
CA ILE A 708 4.94 -8.76 -21.83
C ILE A 708 3.83 -8.61 -22.86
N LEU A 709 2.76 -9.39 -22.72
CA LEU A 709 1.45 -9.09 -23.33
C LEU A 709 0.57 -8.32 -22.34
N VAL A 710 -0.39 -7.57 -22.88
CA VAL A 710 -1.37 -6.79 -22.12
C VAL A 710 -2.78 -7.26 -22.50
N GLN A 711 -3.65 -7.44 -21.51
CA GLN A 711 -5.09 -7.65 -21.72
C GLN A 711 -5.94 -6.77 -20.82
N PHE A 712 -7.18 -6.57 -21.26
CA PHE A 712 -8.26 -5.96 -20.52
C PHE A 712 -9.29 -7.05 -20.22
N ARG A 713 -9.71 -7.18 -18.96
CA ARG A 713 -10.68 -8.20 -18.53
C ARG A 713 -11.84 -7.56 -17.76
N LEU A 714 -13.06 -8.00 -18.08
CA LEU A 714 -14.29 -7.72 -17.32
C LEU A 714 -14.75 -9.04 -16.74
N HIS A 715 -14.84 -9.11 -15.42
CA HIS A 715 -15.38 -10.22 -14.65
C HIS A 715 -16.82 -9.92 -14.25
N SER A 716 -17.71 -10.90 -14.35
CA SER A 716 -19.12 -10.78 -14.00
C SER A 716 -19.65 -11.95 -13.16
N ASP A 717 -20.47 -11.64 -12.16
CA ASP A 717 -21.24 -12.61 -11.36
C ASP A 717 -22.65 -12.89 -11.94
N GLN A 718 -23.45 -13.68 -11.24
CA GLN A 718 -24.69 -14.28 -11.76
C GLN A 718 -26.00 -13.48 -11.61
N PHE A 719 -26.00 -12.23 -11.14
CA PHE A 719 -27.27 -11.59 -10.76
C PHE A 719 -27.58 -10.24 -11.35
N ALA A 720 -26.59 -9.37 -11.52
CA ALA A 720 -26.87 -8.04 -12.05
C ALA A 720 -25.82 -7.60 -13.06
N HIS A 721 -26.30 -6.88 -14.07
CA HIS A 721 -25.44 -6.25 -15.05
C HIS A 721 -25.81 -4.79 -15.26
N GLY A 722 -24.85 -4.08 -15.86
CA GLY A 722 -25.00 -2.72 -16.34
C GLY A 722 -24.68 -2.57 -17.81
N TRP A 723 -24.35 -1.33 -18.19
CA TRP A 723 -23.96 -1.03 -19.56
C TRP A 723 -22.63 -1.68 -19.94
N GLY A 724 -21.64 -1.73 -19.03
CA GLY A 724 -20.34 -2.36 -19.27
C GLY A 724 -19.17 -1.38 -19.28
N TRP A 725 -18.16 -1.67 -20.09
CA TRP A 725 -16.87 -0.97 -20.11
C TRP A 725 -16.53 -0.45 -21.51
N ALA A 726 -16.02 0.77 -21.58
CA ALA A 726 -15.45 1.35 -22.80
C ALA A 726 -14.07 1.92 -22.53
N ILE A 727 -13.14 1.77 -23.49
CA ILE A 727 -11.74 2.21 -23.40
C ILE A 727 -11.37 2.95 -24.70
N ASP A 728 -10.84 4.16 -24.58
CA ASP A 728 -10.36 4.97 -25.70
C ASP A 728 -8.99 5.60 -25.41
N ASN A 729 -8.30 6.06 -26.45
CA ASN A 729 -7.01 6.78 -26.36
C ASN A 729 -5.95 6.02 -25.54
N LEU A 730 -5.80 4.72 -25.83
CA LEU A 730 -4.85 3.83 -25.16
C LEU A 730 -3.42 4.22 -25.51
N GLN A 731 -2.58 4.31 -24.48
CA GLN A 731 -1.19 4.74 -24.54
C GLN A 731 -0.36 3.93 -23.55
N ILE A 732 0.76 3.37 -24.01
CA ILE A 732 1.67 2.54 -23.23
C ILE A 732 3.09 3.07 -23.41
N GLN A 733 3.70 3.50 -22.30
CA GLN A 733 5.06 4.05 -22.21
C GLN A 733 5.32 5.21 -23.19
N THR A 734 4.28 6.00 -23.46
CA THR A 734 4.37 7.25 -24.24
C THR A 734 4.64 8.43 -23.30
N ASP A 735 5.30 9.46 -23.82
CA ASP A 735 5.57 10.67 -23.07
C ASP A 735 4.31 11.53 -22.98
N GLN A 736 4.03 12.09 -21.80
CA GLN A 736 2.85 12.90 -21.49
C GLN A 736 3.19 14.18 -20.72
N GLN A 737 4.48 14.44 -20.43
CA GLN A 737 4.91 15.61 -19.68
C GLN A 737 5.69 16.54 -20.61
N GLY A 738 5.38 17.84 -20.52
CA GLY A 738 6.18 18.84 -21.23
C GLY A 738 7.53 19.05 -20.56
N PRO A 739 8.55 19.55 -21.30
CA PRO A 739 9.84 19.87 -20.72
C PRO A 739 9.71 20.86 -19.55
N GLU A 740 10.43 20.64 -18.46
CA GLU A 740 10.53 21.61 -17.36
C GLU A 740 11.46 22.77 -17.77
N ILE A 741 11.01 24.02 -17.62
CA ILE A 741 11.79 25.22 -17.96
C ILE A 741 12.15 25.98 -16.69
N ARG A 742 13.45 26.23 -16.49
CA ARG A 742 14.00 27.05 -15.40
C ARG A 742 14.70 28.29 -15.94
N HIS A 743 14.42 29.47 -15.39
CA HIS A 743 14.95 30.74 -15.88
C HIS A 743 15.02 31.83 -14.80
N ASN A 744 16.17 32.51 -14.70
CA ASN A 744 16.32 33.73 -13.92
C ASN A 744 16.03 34.95 -14.80
N TYR A 745 15.01 35.73 -14.44
CA TYR A 745 14.55 36.88 -15.23
C TYR A 745 15.22 38.20 -14.82
N GLU A 746 15.17 39.20 -15.69
CA GLU A 746 15.68 40.55 -15.46
C GLU A 746 14.55 41.56 -15.22
N ASP A 747 14.67 42.42 -14.21
CA ASP A 747 13.64 43.40 -13.87
C ASP A 747 13.62 44.62 -14.83
N TYR A 748 14.79 45.05 -15.28
CA TYR A 748 14.95 46.25 -16.11
C TYR A 748 16.35 46.33 -16.74
N ILE A 749 16.49 47.18 -17.77
CA ILE A 749 17.76 47.49 -18.43
C ILE A 749 18.20 48.91 -18.03
N LEU A 750 19.49 49.10 -17.69
CA LEU A 750 20.03 50.42 -17.28
C LEU A 750 20.99 51.06 -18.28
N ASN A 751 21.89 50.28 -18.91
CA ASN A 751 22.98 50.86 -19.73
C ASN A 751 23.40 50.03 -20.95
N ASN A 752 23.06 48.74 -21.02
CA ASN A 752 23.46 47.83 -22.10
C ASN A 752 22.23 47.43 -22.91
N LEU A 753 22.20 47.76 -24.21
CA LEU A 753 21.09 47.43 -25.10
C LEU A 753 21.18 45.98 -25.58
N SER A 754 21.34 45.05 -24.64
CA SER A 754 21.27 43.61 -24.86
C SER A 754 20.63 42.94 -23.65
N LEU A 755 19.78 41.95 -23.88
CA LEU A 755 19.19 41.10 -22.83
C LEU A 755 19.67 39.67 -23.05
N SER A 756 20.42 39.10 -22.10
CA SER A 756 20.74 37.66 -22.13
C SER A 756 19.65 36.89 -21.40
N VAL A 757 19.10 35.88 -22.06
CA VAL A 757 18.06 34.99 -21.55
C VAL A 757 18.69 33.60 -21.45
N LEU A 758 18.97 33.17 -20.22
CA LEU A 758 19.52 31.84 -19.91
C LEU A 758 18.44 30.95 -19.32
N ALA A 759 18.21 29.78 -19.91
CA ALA A 759 17.29 28.78 -19.42
C ALA A 759 17.99 27.43 -19.19
N GLU A 760 17.57 26.69 -18.18
CA GLU A 760 17.84 25.27 -18.02
C GLU A 760 16.56 24.52 -18.34
N VAL A 761 16.60 23.59 -19.30
CA VAL A 761 15.43 22.85 -19.74
C VAL A 761 15.71 21.37 -19.63
N THR A 762 14.91 20.68 -18.83
CA THR A 762 15.00 19.23 -18.59
C THR A 762 13.71 18.56 -19.00
N ASP A 763 13.79 17.30 -19.35
CA ASP A 763 12.64 16.50 -19.75
C ASP A 763 12.88 15.07 -19.23
N ASN A 764 11.81 14.36 -18.88
CA ASN A 764 11.87 12.92 -18.64
C ASN A 764 12.18 12.15 -19.95
N PHE A 765 12.03 12.80 -21.11
CA PHE A 765 12.45 12.33 -22.43
C PHE A 765 13.48 13.29 -23.10
N GLU A 766 13.39 13.48 -24.42
CA GLU A 766 14.32 14.29 -25.20
C GLU A 766 13.71 15.66 -25.52
N VAL A 767 14.36 16.73 -25.06
CA VAL A 767 14.04 18.10 -25.48
C VAL A 767 14.39 18.25 -26.95
N ASP A 768 13.38 18.41 -27.82
CA ASP A 768 13.56 18.65 -29.25
C ASP A 768 14.12 20.05 -29.52
N SER A 769 13.46 21.06 -28.97
CA SER A 769 13.88 22.45 -29.18
C SER A 769 13.41 23.39 -28.07
N VAL A 770 14.14 24.50 -27.92
CA VAL A 770 13.77 25.61 -27.04
C VAL A 770 13.73 26.88 -27.91
N ALA A 771 12.79 27.78 -27.64
CA ALA A 771 12.60 29.03 -28.36
C ALA A 771 12.32 30.20 -27.40
N ILE A 772 12.56 31.42 -27.88
CA ILE A 772 12.09 32.64 -27.22
C ILE A 772 11.16 33.38 -28.17
N GLU A 773 9.98 33.67 -27.68
CA GLU A 773 9.07 34.63 -28.30
C GLU A 773 9.21 35.98 -27.59
N PHE A 774 9.45 37.05 -28.34
CA PHE A 774 9.52 38.39 -27.79
C PHE A 774 8.87 39.46 -28.68
N PHE A 775 8.37 40.51 -28.04
CA PHE A 775 7.72 41.64 -28.68
C PHE A 775 8.57 42.90 -28.58
N TYR A 776 8.77 43.56 -29.73
CA TYR A 776 9.33 44.89 -29.82
C TYR A 776 8.38 45.79 -30.64
N LYS A 777 7.91 46.89 -30.03
CA LYS A 777 6.94 47.83 -30.65
C LYS A 777 5.67 47.15 -31.21
N GLY A 778 5.19 46.10 -30.53
CA GLY A 778 4.01 45.35 -30.93
C GLY A 778 4.20 44.45 -32.16
N SER A 779 5.44 44.29 -32.66
CA SER A 779 5.76 43.29 -33.68
C SER A 779 6.31 42.04 -32.99
N PRO A 780 5.67 40.86 -33.17
CA PRO A 780 6.22 39.60 -32.67
C PRO A 780 7.50 39.27 -33.43
N ASN A 781 8.54 38.90 -32.70
CA ASN A 781 9.73 38.28 -33.26
C ASN A 781 9.94 36.96 -32.50
N THR A 782 10.19 35.88 -33.24
CA THR A 782 10.52 34.58 -32.67
C THR A 782 11.94 34.25 -33.09
N VAL A 783 12.79 33.95 -32.13
CA VAL A 783 14.15 33.46 -32.40
C VAL A 783 14.17 31.96 -32.07
N PHE A 784 14.36 31.15 -33.09
CA PHE A 784 14.61 29.72 -32.98
C PHE A 784 16.12 29.48 -33.12
N GLN A 785 16.72 29.01 -32.03
CA GLN A 785 17.99 28.27 -31.92
C GLN A 785 18.65 28.68 -30.60
N PHE A 786 18.62 27.78 -29.64
CA PHE A 786 19.67 27.72 -28.66
C PHE A 786 20.66 26.64 -29.13
N ASP A 787 21.94 26.98 -29.20
CA ASP A 787 22.99 25.95 -29.30
C ASP A 787 23.00 25.21 -27.95
N PRO A 788 22.75 23.88 -27.90
CA PRO A 788 22.86 23.14 -26.65
C PRO A 788 24.32 23.17 -26.19
N ASN A 789 24.57 23.70 -25.00
CA ASN A 789 25.78 23.33 -24.27
C ASN A 789 25.55 21.96 -23.61
N VAL A 790 26.63 21.25 -23.28
CA VAL A 790 26.66 19.84 -22.82
C VAL A 790 25.91 19.56 -21.49
N THR A 791 25.07 20.48 -21.02
CA THR A 791 24.50 20.52 -19.66
C THR A 791 23.03 20.96 -19.58
N ASN A 792 22.18 20.70 -20.60
CA ASN A 792 20.75 21.10 -20.61
C ASN A 792 20.49 22.62 -20.47
N THR A 793 21.50 23.44 -20.78
CA THR A 793 21.44 24.90 -20.66
C THR A 793 21.43 25.57 -22.03
N TYR A 794 20.59 26.59 -22.13
CA TYR A 794 20.22 27.28 -23.35
C TYR A 794 20.32 28.79 -23.13
N GLU A 795 21.20 29.48 -23.87
CA GLU A 795 21.38 30.94 -23.77
C GLU A 795 21.06 31.66 -25.08
N ALA A 796 20.30 32.75 -25.01
CA ALA A 796 20.03 33.65 -26.14
C ALA A 796 20.31 35.10 -25.76
N VAL A 797 20.99 35.83 -26.62
CA VAL A 797 21.27 37.25 -26.42
C VAL A 797 20.43 38.08 -27.40
N LEU A 798 19.42 38.76 -26.88
CA LEU A 798 18.56 39.66 -27.66
C LEU A 798 19.27 41.00 -27.84
N ASN A 799 19.52 41.41 -29.09
CA ASN A 799 20.05 42.73 -29.41
C ASN A 799 18.92 43.78 -29.39
N LEU A 800 19.06 44.78 -28.53
CA LEU A 800 18.06 45.82 -28.26
C LEU A 800 18.53 47.23 -28.69
N GLU A 801 19.47 47.33 -29.65
CA GLU A 801 20.10 48.59 -30.08
C GLU A 801 19.11 49.72 -30.47
N ASN A 802 17.87 49.38 -30.84
CA ASN A 802 16.83 50.35 -31.20
C ASN A 802 15.88 50.72 -30.05
N LEU A 803 16.01 50.10 -28.87
CA LEU A 803 15.15 50.32 -27.71
C LEU A 803 15.39 51.73 -27.12
N GLN A 804 14.32 52.50 -26.97
CA GLN A 804 14.38 53.85 -26.41
C GLN A 804 14.07 53.84 -24.91
N LEU A 805 14.63 54.83 -24.19
CA LEU A 805 14.39 54.99 -22.76
C LEU A 805 12.87 55.10 -22.48
N GLY A 806 12.37 54.20 -21.64
CA GLY A 806 10.95 54.08 -21.28
C GLY A 806 10.18 53.03 -22.07
N GLU A 807 10.77 52.41 -23.09
CA GLU A 807 10.15 51.29 -23.82
C GLU A 807 10.34 49.95 -23.06
N THR A 808 9.37 49.04 -23.23
CA THR A 808 9.33 47.72 -22.61
C THR A 808 9.45 46.62 -23.67
N ILE A 809 10.25 45.61 -23.39
CA ILE A 809 10.30 44.34 -24.12
C ILE A 809 9.47 43.32 -23.34
N GLN A 810 8.67 42.54 -24.06
CA GLN A 810 7.95 41.40 -23.51
C GLN A 810 8.55 40.12 -24.08
N TYR A 811 8.84 39.11 -23.26
CA TYR A 811 9.33 37.82 -23.75
C TYR A 811 8.84 36.63 -22.93
N ARG A 812 8.86 35.45 -23.53
CA ARG A 812 8.63 34.15 -22.88
C ARG A 812 9.53 33.08 -23.51
N ILE A 813 9.79 32.02 -22.75
CA ILE A 813 10.55 30.85 -23.19
C ILE A 813 9.54 29.74 -23.52
N ILE A 814 9.81 28.99 -24.58
CA ILE A 814 9.00 27.88 -25.06
C ILE A 814 9.92 26.67 -25.21
N ALA A 815 9.54 25.51 -24.69
CA ALA A 815 10.27 24.26 -24.87
C ALA A 815 9.36 23.19 -25.48
N PHE A 816 9.92 22.39 -26.38
CA PHE A 816 9.27 21.32 -27.13
C PHE A 816 10.00 20.00 -26.85
N ASP A 817 9.25 18.93 -26.63
CA ASP A 817 9.77 17.57 -26.59
C ASP A 817 9.82 16.92 -28.00
N ASN A 818 10.49 15.78 -28.09
CA ASN A 818 10.55 14.95 -29.31
C ASN A 818 9.49 13.85 -29.25
N ASN A 819 8.55 13.91 -30.19
CA ASN A 819 7.17 13.49 -29.94
C ASN A 819 6.76 12.07 -30.42
N GLU A 820 5.98 11.33 -29.60
CA GLU A 820 4.72 10.63 -30.00
C GLU A 820 3.78 10.38 -28.78
N PRO A 821 2.44 10.56 -28.91
CA PRO A 821 1.69 10.87 -30.14
C PRO A 821 1.50 12.37 -30.45
N GLU A 822 1.57 13.28 -29.46
CA GLU A 822 1.50 14.75 -29.63
C GLU A 822 2.56 15.47 -28.78
N ALA A 823 3.22 16.47 -29.36
CA ALA A 823 4.44 17.04 -28.79
C ALA A 823 4.01 17.86 -27.57
N ASN A 824 4.61 17.60 -26.42
CA ASN A 824 4.33 18.40 -25.25
C ASN A 824 5.13 19.71 -25.35
N ILE A 825 4.45 20.80 -24.99
CA ILE A 825 4.99 22.15 -25.06
C ILE A 825 4.88 22.78 -23.69
N SER A 826 5.99 23.33 -23.22
CA SER A 826 6.04 24.12 -22.01
C SER A 826 6.29 25.58 -22.31
N TYR A 827 5.70 26.46 -21.51
CA TYR A 827 5.85 27.90 -21.61
C TYR A 827 6.27 28.48 -20.26
N LEU A 828 7.22 29.41 -20.26
CA LEU A 828 7.59 30.18 -19.08
C LEU A 828 7.59 31.69 -19.43
N PRO A 829 6.75 32.52 -18.78
CA PRO A 829 6.01 32.25 -17.55
C PRO A 829 4.70 31.47 -17.75
N SER A 830 3.99 31.63 -18.87
CA SER A 830 2.86 30.78 -19.27
C SER A 830 2.53 30.94 -20.76
N GLU A 831 1.55 30.18 -21.27
CA GLU A 831 1.08 30.29 -22.65
C GLU A 831 0.44 31.66 -22.99
N ASP A 832 -0.05 32.39 -21.99
CA ASP A 832 -0.77 33.65 -22.21
C ASP A 832 -0.05 34.88 -21.64
N THR A 833 1.13 34.71 -21.02
CA THR A 833 1.82 35.79 -20.31
C THR A 833 3.29 35.91 -20.70
N PHE A 834 3.87 37.08 -20.41
CA PHE A 834 5.24 37.44 -20.77
C PHE A 834 5.95 38.12 -19.60
N PHE A 835 7.25 37.89 -19.46
CA PHE A 835 8.13 38.73 -18.65
C PHE A 835 8.21 40.14 -19.27
N ASN A 836 8.26 41.17 -18.44
CA ASN A 836 8.33 42.56 -18.88
C ASN A 836 9.66 43.18 -18.46
N VAL A 837 10.46 43.62 -19.43
CA VAL A 837 11.77 44.24 -19.18
C VAL A 837 11.78 45.64 -19.77
N SER A 838 11.80 46.65 -18.90
CA SER A 838 11.78 48.05 -19.34
C SER A 838 13.18 48.65 -19.39
N TYR A 839 13.49 49.41 -20.44
CA TYR A 839 14.69 50.23 -20.47
C TYR A 839 14.46 51.50 -19.67
N ILE A 840 15.12 51.62 -18.52
CA ILE A 840 14.90 52.73 -17.59
C ILE A 840 16.20 53.46 -17.28
N LYS A 841 16.03 54.60 -16.61
CA LYS A 841 17.04 55.24 -15.80
C LYS A 841 16.42 55.52 -14.45
N PHE A 842 17.22 55.42 -13.39
CA PHE A 842 16.76 55.88 -12.08
C PHE A 842 16.60 57.40 -12.05
N ASP A 843 15.66 57.85 -11.22
CA ASP A 843 15.42 59.28 -11.01
C ASP A 843 16.54 59.89 -10.15
N ASN A 844 16.54 61.22 -10.05
CA ASN A 844 17.44 61.91 -9.12
C ASN A 844 17.10 61.53 -7.66
N PRO A 845 18.09 61.41 -6.77
CA PRO A 845 17.85 61.11 -5.36
C PRO A 845 16.90 62.12 -4.69
N ALA A 846 16.05 61.62 -3.79
CA ALA A 846 15.14 62.42 -2.99
C ALA A 846 15.40 62.27 -1.48
N ALA A 847 14.97 63.26 -0.70
CA ALA A 847 15.13 63.25 0.75
C ALA A 847 14.07 62.39 1.48
N SER A 848 12.93 62.12 0.84
CA SER A 848 11.85 61.30 1.40
C SER A 848 10.94 60.77 0.29
N TYR A 849 10.14 59.77 0.62
CA TYR A 849 9.13 59.18 -0.27
C TYR A 849 7.89 58.76 0.52
N SER A 850 6.72 58.77 -0.13
CA SER A 850 5.47 58.29 0.45
C SER A 850 4.55 57.75 -0.62
N PHE A 851 3.98 56.58 -0.36
CA PHE A 851 2.94 55.93 -1.14
C PHE A 851 1.79 55.53 -0.21
N ASN A 852 0.55 55.87 -0.59
CA ASN A 852 -0.66 55.64 0.21
C ASN A 852 -1.84 55.15 -0.64
N GLY A 853 -1.53 54.40 -1.71
CA GLY A 853 -2.55 53.89 -2.64
C GLY A 853 -3.14 54.92 -3.62
N SER A 854 -2.79 56.20 -3.53
CA SER A 854 -3.33 57.26 -4.41
C SER A 854 -2.31 57.94 -5.34
N SER A 855 -1.03 57.56 -5.26
CA SER A 855 0.06 58.04 -6.12
C SER A 855 0.45 57.03 -7.21
N SER A 856 0.99 57.53 -8.33
CA SER A 856 1.08 56.83 -9.61
C SER A 856 1.88 55.52 -9.58
N ALA A 857 1.33 54.45 -10.17
CA ALA A 857 1.93 53.13 -10.38
C ALA A 857 3.30 53.09 -11.10
N ASN A 858 3.84 54.25 -11.52
CA ASN A 858 5.06 54.40 -12.31
C ASN A 858 6.33 54.67 -11.48
N ASP A 859 6.21 54.77 -10.15
CA ASP A 859 7.34 55.02 -9.24
C ASP A 859 8.18 53.77 -8.98
N PHE A 860 7.61 52.59 -9.21
CA PHE A 860 8.26 51.30 -9.00
C PHE A 860 8.43 50.55 -10.33
N ILE A 861 9.38 49.62 -10.35
CA ILE A 861 9.69 48.77 -11.51
C ILE A 861 10.10 47.38 -11.04
N GLY A 862 9.67 46.35 -11.76
CA GLY A 862 10.01 44.96 -11.52
C GLY A 862 8.97 44.03 -12.13
N ASN A 863 9.10 42.72 -11.89
CA ASN A 863 8.11 41.72 -12.29
C ASN A 863 7.43 41.09 -11.06
N PHE A 864 6.25 40.51 -11.28
CA PHE A 864 5.49 39.76 -10.26
C PHE A 864 4.97 40.58 -9.08
N PHE A 865 5.09 41.90 -9.14
CA PHE A 865 4.46 42.86 -8.26
C PHE A 865 3.68 43.90 -9.06
N GLU A 866 2.57 44.36 -8.49
CA GLU A 866 1.75 45.39 -9.07
C GLU A 866 1.16 46.34 -8.01
N ILE A 867 0.62 47.46 -8.49
CA ILE A 867 -0.18 48.37 -7.68
C ILE A 867 -1.62 48.30 -8.20
N THR A 868 -2.49 47.60 -7.47
CA THR A 868 -3.89 47.39 -7.86
C THR A 868 -4.83 47.36 -6.66
N ASP A 869 -6.14 47.50 -6.94
CA ASP A 869 -7.23 47.29 -5.99
C ASP A 869 -7.49 45.77 -5.85
N ALA A 870 -6.87 45.11 -4.87
CA ALA A 870 -7.25 43.73 -4.53
C ALA A 870 -8.48 43.72 -3.61
N GLY A 871 -9.52 42.98 -4.00
CA GLY A 871 -10.92 43.19 -3.60
C GLY A 871 -11.24 43.36 -2.10
N ASP A 872 -10.47 42.75 -1.20
CA ASP A 872 -10.69 42.81 0.26
C ASP A 872 -9.90 43.92 0.98
N PHE A 873 -9.23 44.80 0.22
CA PHE A 873 -8.49 45.95 0.71
C PHE A 873 -9.17 47.28 0.34
N SER A 874 -8.97 48.28 1.19
CA SER A 874 -9.69 49.56 1.11
C SER A 874 -9.11 50.60 0.14
N SER A 875 -7.96 50.33 -0.47
CA SER A 875 -7.26 51.18 -1.44
C SER A 875 -6.27 50.38 -2.28
N PRO A 876 -5.79 50.92 -3.43
CA PRO A 876 -4.69 50.31 -4.16
C PRO A 876 -3.47 50.16 -3.27
N LEU A 877 -2.74 49.06 -3.40
CA LEU A 877 -1.56 48.77 -2.59
C LEU A 877 -0.51 48.04 -3.42
N ILE A 878 0.74 47.99 -2.95
CA ILE A 878 1.80 47.21 -3.59
C ILE A 878 1.59 45.75 -3.22
N GLN A 879 1.45 44.85 -4.18
CA GLN A 879 1.29 43.42 -3.89
C GLN A 879 1.98 42.54 -4.91
N SER A 880 2.35 41.33 -4.48
CA SER A 880 2.77 40.27 -5.38
C SER A 880 1.58 39.78 -6.21
N VAL A 881 1.85 39.04 -7.28
CA VAL A 881 0.83 38.19 -7.90
C VAL A 881 0.32 37.16 -6.87
N HIS A 882 -0.98 36.82 -6.95
CA HIS A 882 -1.67 35.99 -5.96
C HIS A 882 -2.42 34.83 -6.64
N PRO A 883 -2.14 33.55 -6.26
CA PRO A 883 -0.99 33.14 -5.45
C PRO A 883 0.33 33.50 -6.14
N TYR A 884 1.42 33.66 -5.38
CA TYR A 884 2.73 33.87 -6.01
C TYR A 884 3.20 32.58 -6.70
N TYR A 885 4.00 32.71 -7.77
CA TYR A 885 4.54 31.53 -8.45
C TYR A 885 5.54 30.80 -7.56
N THR A 886 5.58 29.46 -7.65
CA THR A 886 6.72 28.70 -7.13
C THR A 886 7.99 29.09 -7.91
N GLY A 887 9.14 28.89 -7.28
CA GLY A 887 10.46 29.18 -7.81
C GLY A 887 10.77 28.42 -9.10
N PHE A 888 10.75 29.13 -10.22
CA PHE A 888 11.09 28.63 -11.55
C PHE A 888 12.51 29.05 -11.99
N GLY A 889 13.35 29.54 -11.07
CA GLY A 889 14.68 30.03 -11.41
C GLY A 889 15.72 28.92 -11.43
N ILE A 890 16.88 29.21 -12.02
CA ILE A 890 18.00 28.26 -12.06
C ILE A 890 18.50 28.04 -10.63
N GLY A 891 18.43 26.79 -10.15
CA GLY A 891 18.72 26.42 -8.76
C GLY A 891 17.49 26.40 -7.84
N ASP A 892 16.31 26.06 -8.36
CA ASP A 892 15.08 25.77 -7.60
C ASP A 892 14.55 26.94 -6.75
N SER A 893 14.83 28.18 -7.17
CA SER A 893 14.34 29.38 -6.48
C SER A 893 14.15 30.56 -7.40
N SER A 894 13.22 31.46 -7.06
CA SER A 894 13.00 32.73 -7.77
C SER A 894 13.01 33.91 -6.83
N ASN A 895 13.44 35.06 -7.34
CA ASN A 895 13.42 36.32 -6.60
C ASN A 895 12.45 37.28 -7.31
N PHE A 896 11.24 37.41 -6.80
CA PHE A 896 10.25 38.39 -7.27
C PHE A 896 10.56 39.76 -6.67
N THR A 897 10.74 40.80 -7.49
CA THR A 897 11.18 42.10 -6.96
C THR A 897 10.38 43.30 -7.47
N TYR A 898 10.33 44.33 -6.64
CA TYR A 898 9.75 45.63 -6.97
C TYR A 898 10.62 46.75 -6.41
N THR A 899 11.26 47.51 -7.31
CA THR A 899 12.28 48.50 -7.00
C THR A 899 11.72 49.91 -7.14
N LEU A 900 11.88 50.74 -6.10
CA LEU A 900 11.57 52.17 -6.17
C LEU A 900 12.58 52.86 -7.08
N LYS A 901 12.10 53.47 -8.18
CA LYS A 901 12.94 54.11 -9.20
C LYS A 901 13.69 55.35 -8.71
N LYS A 902 13.30 55.88 -7.55
CA LYS A 902 13.84 57.09 -6.94
C LYS A 902 14.76 56.72 -5.78
N PRO A 903 16.08 56.86 -5.91
CA PRO A 903 17.00 56.67 -4.79
C PRO A 903 16.66 57.63 -3.64
N ILE A 904 16.93 57.21 -2.41
CA ILE A 904 16.73 58.03 -1.22
C ILE A 904 18.09 58.42 -0.64
N THR A 905 18.30 59.72 -0.43
CA THR A 905 19.43 60.22 0.34
C THR A 905 19.14 60.03 1.83
N ILE A 906 19.92 59.18 2.50
CA ILE A 906 19.68 58.84 3.91
C ILE A 906 19.89 60.07 4.82
N ASP A 907 18.87 60.44 5.59
CA ASP A 907 18.94 61.45 6.64
C ASP A 907 19.46 60.81 7.94
N GLY A 908 20.58 61.30 8.44
CA GLY A 908 21.19 60.79 9.68
C GLY A 908 20.35 60.98 10.94
N ASN A 909 19.37 61.90 10.94
CA ASN A 909 18.46 62.09 12.07
C ASN A 909 17.19 61.24 11.96
N LYS A 910 16.88 60.73 10.77
CA LYS A 910 15.61 60.07 10.47
C LYS A 910 15.72 59.00 9.37
N PRO A 911 16.59 57.99 9.52
CA PRO A 911 16.82 56.97 8.49
C PRO A 911 15.75 55.86 8.54
N LEU A 912 14.47 56.20 8.53
CA LEU A 912 13.37 55.25 8.75
C LEU A 912 12.56 54.96 7.48
N ILE A 913 12.16 53.70 7.32
CA ILE A 913 11.12 53.23 6.41
C ILE A 913 9.95 52.72 7.27
N GLY A 914 8.71 53.05 6.93
CA GLY A 914 7.51 52.56 7.62
C GLY A 914 6.45 52.10 6.64
N PHE A 915 5.74 51.01 6.93
CA PHE A 915 4.64 50.51 6.10
C PHE A 915 3.73 49.53 6.85
N LYS A 916 2.52 49.31 6.32
CA LYS A 916 1.63 48.20 6.67
C LYS A 916 1.87 47.04 5.72
N GLU A 917 1.77 45.81 6.22
CA GLU A 917 1.93 44.61 5.39
C GLU A 917 1.08 43.42 5.82
N VAL A 918 0.89 42.49 4.88
CA VAL A 918 0.39 41.12 5.09
C VAL A 918 1.33 40.15 4.37
N VAL A 919 1.88 39.16 5.07
CA VAL A 919 2.80 38.16 4.50
C VAL A 919 2.24 36.76 4.72
N LEU A 920 1.87 36.09 3.61
CA LEU A 920 1.31 34.73 3.54
C LEU A 920 2.15 33.88 2.59
N VAL A 921 3.36 33.51 3.03
CA VAL A 921 4.37 32.70 2.32
C VAL A 921 4.77 31.49 3.17
N GLU A 922 5.43 30.48 2.62
CA GLU A 922 5.70 29.23 3.35
C GLU A 922 6.43 29.48 4.69
N PRO A 923 5.87 29.01 5.82
CA PRO A 923 6.43 29.27 7.14
C PRO A 923 7.58 28.29 7.47
N ASN A 924 8.82 28.78 7.55
CA ASN A 924 10.01 27.94 7.72
C ASN A 924 10.23 27.40 9.15
N SER A 925 10.50 26.10 9.31
CA SER A 925 10.66 25.41 10.61
C SER A 925 11.89 25.88 11.42
N SER A 926 13.02 26.14 10.74
CA SER A 926 14.24 26.73 11.31
C SER A 926 15.18 27.18 10.18
N GLY A 927 16.04 28.18 10.42
CA GLY A 927 16.98 28.67 9.42
C GLY A 927 17.16 30.19 9.44
N VAL A 928 18.03 30.68 8.56
CA VAL A 928 18.27 32.12 8.31
C VAL A 928 18.06 32.35 6.81
N PRO A 929 17.46 33.48 6.38
CA PRO A 929 17.32 33.82 4.96
C PRO A 929 18.59 33.61 4.15
N GLY A 930 18.48 32.83 3.05
CA GLY A 930 19.60 32.48 2.18
C GLY A 930 20.25 31.11 2.45
N ASN A 931 19.74 30.33 3.41
CA ASN A 931 20.05 28.90 3.55
C ASN A 931 19.01 28.07 2.79
N ALA A 932 19.40 26.90 2.27
CA ALA A 932 18.52 25.96 1.57
C ALA A 932 17.32 25.49 2.41
N THR A 933 17.40 25.58 3.75
CA THR A 933 16.28 25.25 4.65
C THR A 933 15.31 26.41 4.90
N TYR A 934 15.59 27.61 4.36
CA TYR A 934 14.76 28.80 4.49
C TYR A 934 14.16 29.14 3.12
N LYS A 935 13.05 28.45 2.84
CA LYS A 935 12.38 28.26 1.55
C LYS A 935 11.78 29.54 0.99
N ASP A 936 10.71 30.06 1.61
CA ASP A 936 10.10 31.31 1.18
C ASP A 936 10.29 32.43 2.18
N TYR A 937 10.56 33.65 1.69
CA TYR A 937 10.64 34.82 2.55
C TYR A 937 10.50 36.14 1.83
N VAL A 938 10.16 37.16 2.59
CA VAL A 938 10.12 38.55 2.13
C VAL A 938 11.22 39.38 2.78
N VAL A 939 11.72 40.39 2.06
CA VAL A 939 12.75 41.30 2.56
C VAL A 939 12.69 42.67 1.89
N VAL A 940 13.09 43.70 2.64
CA VAL A 940 13.35 45.05 2.10
C VAL A 940 14.85 45.31 2.15
N GLU A 941 15.43 45.67 1.01
CA GLU A 941 16.88 45.79 0.81
C GLU A 941 17.26 47.06 0.05
N GLY A 942 18.51 47.46 0.22
CA GLY A 942 19.07 48.69 -0.32
C GLY A 942 20.22 48.44 -1.31
N SER A 943 20.45 49.37 -2.21
CA SER A 943 21.65 49.40 -3.06
C SER A 943 22.23 50.81 -3.16
N ALA A 944 23.54 50.95 -2.91
CA ALA A 944 24.27 52.21 -2.99
C ALA A 944 25.08 52.37 -4.30
N ASP A 945 25.02 51.39 -5.20
CA ASP A 945 25.80 51.30 -6.44
C ASP A 945 24.91 51.09 -7.67
N ASN A 946 23.75 51.74 -7.66
CA ASN A 946 22.76 51.73 -8.74
C ASN A 946 22.23 50.32 -9.08
N GLY A 947 22.05 49.47 -8.07
CA GLY A 947 21.42 48.15 -8.21
C GLY A 947 22.40 47.02 -8.52
N THR A 948 23.72 47.27 -8.46
CA THR A 948 24.74 46.24 -8.72
C THR A 948 24.86 45.28 -7.54
N THR A 949 24.85 45.81 -6.31
CA THR A 949 24.83 45.03 -5.07
C THR A 949 23.66 45.43 -4.20
N TRP A 950 23.04 44.44 -3.57
CA TRP A 950 21.88 44.61 -2.71
C TRP A 950 22.18 44.07 -1.31
N HIS A 951 21.85 44.87 -0.31
CA HIS A 951 22.03 44.50 1.10
C HIS A 951 20.72 44.67 1.86
N PRO A 952 20.29 43.66 2.64
CA PRO A 952 19.08 43.76 3.45
C PRO A 952 19.19 44.90 4.47
N PHE A 953 18.10 45.65 4.66
CA PHE A 953 17.97 46.58 5.78
C PHE A 953 17.62 45.83 7.08
N ILE A 954 16.91 44.71 6.95
CA ILE A 954 16.56 43.75 8.01
C ILE A 954 16.68 42.32 7.47
N GLU A 955 16.85 41.35 8.36
CA GLU A 955 16.75 39.95 7.98
C GLU A 955 15.38 39.66 7.34
N GLY A 956 15.38 38.80 6.32
CA GLY A 956 14.16 38.30 5.70
C GLY A 956 13.27 37.56 6.69
N TYR A 957 11.97 37.53 6.43
CA TYR A 957 10.97 36.95 7.32
C TYR A 957 9.82 36.35 6.52
N ASP A 958 9.04 35.50 7.18
CA ASP A 958 7.92 34.76 6.59
C ASP A 958 6.65 34.88 7.46
N SER A 959 5.63 34.07 7.15
CA SER A 959 4.35 34.05 7.86
C SER A 959 4.44 33.67 9.34
N LYS A 960 5.56 33.16 9.86
CA LYS A 960 5.74 32.89 11.30
C LYS A 960 5.87 34.13 12.15
N ASN A 961 6.20 35.26 11.54
CA ASN A 961 6.39 36.50 12.29
C ASN A 961 5.11 36.93 13.04
N TYR A 962 3.93 36.45 12.61
CA TYR A 962 2.67 36.59 13.36
C TYR A 962 1.81 35.32 13.25
N SER A 963 1.28 34.83 14.38
CA SER A 963 0.43 33.63 14.41
C SER A 963 -0.80 33.69 13.49
N ALA A 964 -1.38 34.88 13.33
CA ALA A 964 -2.50 35.10 12.41
C ALA A 964 -2.12 34.85 10.94
N TRP A 965 -0.89 35.16 10.54
CA TRP A 965 -0.39 34.91 9.19
C TRP A 965 -0.14 33.41 8.98
N SER A 966 0.54 32.74 9.91
CA SER A 966 0.76 31.28 9.86
C SER A 966 -0.56 30.50 9.80
N GLN A 967 -1.56 30.88 10.60
CA GLN A 967 -2.87 30.24 10.58
C GLN A 967 -3.62 30.47 9.27
N SER A 968 -3.52 31.68 8.69
CA SER A 968 -4.17 31.99 7.42
C SER A 968 -3.53 31.21 6.27
N PHE A 969 -2.20 31.12 6.24
CA PHE A 969 -1.46 30.30 5.28
C PHE A 969 -1.84 28.82 5.39
N ALA A 970 -1.85 28.24 6.60
CA ALA A 970 -2.20 26.83 6.82
C ALA A 970 -3.64 26.48 6.37
N ASN A 971 -4.53 27.47 6.35
CA ASN A 971 -5.91 27.31 5.89
C ASN A 971 -6.10 27.68 4.41
N SER A 972 -5.02 27.96 3.66
CA SER A 972 -5.08 28.46 2.28
C SER A 972 -5.99 29.68 2.11
N ALA A 973 -5.99 30.59 3.11
CA ALA A 973 -6.85 31.77 3.13
C ALA A 973 -6.17 32.99 2.51
N ASP A 974 -6.97 33.85 1.88
CA ASP A 974 -6.49 35.08 1.25
C ASP A 974 -6.12 36.18 2.27
N GLY A 975 -5.16 37.01 1.87
CA GLY A 975 -4.79 38.22 2.60
C GLY A 975 -5.94 39.23 2.62
N ASN A 976 -6.17 39.87 3.77
CA ASN A 976 -7.25 40.86 3.92
C ASN A 976 -6.89 41.96 4.93
N GLN A 977 -7.71 43.02 4.96
CA GLN A 977 -7.50 44.21 5.79
C GLN A 977 -7.27 43.92 7.29
N SER A 978 -7.86 42.86 7.83
CA SER A 978 -7.72 42.51 9.26
C SER A 978 -6.35 41.94 9.62
N LEU A 979 -5.60 41.46 8.63
CA LEU A 979 -4.30 40.82 8.82
C LEU A 979 -3.14 41.83 8.84
N PHE A 980 -3.36 43.10 8.48
CA PHE A 980 -2.30 44.10 8.41
C PHE A 980 -1.51 44.25 9.72
N LYS A 981 -0.18 44.31 9.57
CA LYS A 981 0.77 44.64 10.63
C LYS A 981 1.64 45.81 10.19
N TYR A 982 2.00 46.67 11.13
CA TYR A 982 2.83 47.83 10.85
C TYR A 982 4.30 47.52 11.15
N ARG A 983 5.20 47.89 10.23
CA ARG A 983 6.64 47.70 10.35
C ARG A 983 7.37 49.04 10.24
N VAL A 984 8.43 49.19 11.04
CA VAL A 984 9.39 50.29 10.93
C VAL A 984 10.80 49.72 10.82
N ILE A 985 11.55 50.16 9.83
CA ILE A 985 12.92 49.73 9.52
C ILE A 985 13.85 50.93 9.62
N ASN A 986 14.97 50.78 10.30
CA ASN A 986 16.05 51.77 10.29
C ASN A 986 17.11 51.38 9.25
N MET A 987 17.24 52.16 8.18
CA MET A 987 18.12 51.89 7.03
C MET A 987 19.61 51.81 7.41
N THR A 988 20.01 52.44 8.51
CA THR A 988 21.42 52.45 8.96
C THR A 988 21.77 51.32 9.93
N ARG A 989 20.78 50.58 10.42
CA ARG A 989 20.97 49.58 11.49
C ARG A 989 21.83 48.40 11.05
N SER A 990 21.73 47.96 9.80
CA SER A 990 22.51 46.85 9.27
C SER A 990 24.01 47.19 9.08
N GLY A 991 24.37 48.48 9.14
CA GLY A 991 25.75 48.94 8.97
C GLY A 991 26.24 49.04 7.52
N HIS A 992 25.44 48.57 6.55
CA HIS A 992 25.75 48.66 5.12
C HIS A 992 25.54 50.06 4.53
N PHE A 993 24.71 50.88 5.19
CA PHE A 993 24.36 52.23 4.73
C PHE A 993 24.54 53.25 5.85
N LYS A 994 24.90 54.48 5.48
CA LYS A 994 25.09 55.61 6.40
C LYS A 994 24.41 56.88 5.89
N ALA A 995 24.34 57.86 6.76
CA ALA A 995 23.82 59.18 6.41
C ALA A 995 24.52 59.77 5.17
N ASN A 996 23.72 60.37 4.28
CA ASN A 996 24.08 60.92 2.97
C ASN A 996 24.39 59.91 1.85
N ASP A 997 24.29 58.61 2.09
CA ASP A 997 24.30 57.64 0.99
C ASP A 997 23.02 57.82 0.15
N ASN A 998 23.14 57.70 -1.18
CA ASN A 998 21.99 57.63 -2.09
C ASN A 998 21.68 56.15 -2.31
N VAL A 999 20.53 55.69 -1.81
CA VAL A 999 20.20 54.27 -1.72
C VAL A 999 18.92 53.97 -2.50
N LEU A 1000 18.99 53.05 -3.45
CA LEU A 1000 17.81 52.43 -4.07
C LEU A 1000 17.16 51.49 -3.07
N ILE A 1001 15.83 51.41 -3.08
CA ILE A 1001 15.08 50.53 -2.18
C ILE A 1001 14.31 49.51 -3.01
N ARG A 1002 14.45 48.23 -2.65
CA ARG A 1002 13.79 47.09 -3.31
C ARG A 1002 13.04 46.24 -2.31
N ILE A 1003 11.84 45.86 -2.72
CA ILE A 1003 10.97 44.87 -2.09
C ILE A 1003 11.23 43.55 -2.81
N ARG A 1004 11.52 42.48 -2.08
CA ARG A 1004 11.83 41.17 -2.66
C ARG A 1004 11.08 40.05 -1.94
N LEU A 1005 10.39 39.20 -2.70
CA LEU A 1005 9.87 37.90 -2.28
C LEU A 1005 10.74 36.81 -2.91
N MET A 1006 11.30 35.94 -2.10
CA MET A 1006 12.00 34.73 -2.54
C MET A 1006 11.05 33.55 -2.41
N SER A 1007 10.98 32.71 -3.45
CA SER A 1007 10.17 31.49 -3.46
C SER A 1007 10.98 30.28 -3.91
N ASP A 1008 10.75 29.14 -3.26
CA ASP A 1008 11.27 27.82 -3.65
C ASP A 1008 10.35 27.09 -4.66
N SER A 1009 10.81 25.98 -5.23
CA SER A 1009 10.09 25.23 -6.26
C SER A 1009 8.91 24.37 -5.75
N GLU A 1010 8.61 24.38 -4.44
CA GLU A 1010 7.69 23.40 -3.85
C GLU A 1010 6.32 24.00 -3.53
N ILE A 1011 6.24 24.90 -2.55
CA ILE A 1011 4.99 25.34 -1.94
C ILE A 1011 4.85 26.84 -2.14
N ASN A 1012 3.66 27.29 -2.60
CA ASN A 1012 3.33 28.70 -2.63
C ASN A 1012 2.14 29.03 -1.72
N GLY A 1013 1.79 30.31 -1.67
CA GLY A 1013 0.66 30.80 -0.91
C GLY A 1013 0.12 32.09 -1.50
N TRP A 1014 -0.68 32.81 -0.71
CA TRP A 1014 -1.27 34.06 -1.19
C TRP A 1014 -0.16 35.06 -1.57
N GLY A 1015 0.81 35.37 -0.69
CA GLY A 1015 1.96 36.21 -1.04
C GLY A 1015 2.15 37.43 -0.12
N TRP A 1016 2.58 38.56 -0.68
CA TRP A 1016 2.92 39.77 0.09
C TRP A 1016 2.19 41.00 -0.41
N ALA A 1017 1.55 41.73 0.51
CA ALA A 1017 0.92 43.02 0.26
C ALA A 1017 1.46 44.10 1.21
N ILE A 1018 1.67 45.32 0.69
CA ILE A 1018 2.23 46.48 1.38
C ILE A 1018 1.39 47.73 1.10
N ASP A 1019 1.01 48.44 2.15
CA ASP A 1019 0.28 49.71 2.10
C ASP A 1019 0.96 50.76 2.99
N GLU A 1020 0.66 52.04 2.76
CA GLU A 1020 1.26 53.19 3.49
C GLU A 1020 2.80 53.16 3.50
N PHE A 1021 3.42 52.89 2.36
CA PHE A 1021 4.88 52.81 2.23
C PHE A 1021 5.54 54.19 2.30
N GLU A 1022 6.19 54.48 3.42
CA GLU A 1022 6.79 55.77 3.73
C GLU A 1022 8.30 55.64 3.99
N VAL A 1023 9.07 56.62 3.53
CA VAL A 1023 10.52 56.70 3.72
C VAL A 1023 10.89 58.11 4.20
N GLN A 1024 11.43 58.21 5.42
CA GLN A 1024 11.87 59.45 6.10
C GLN A 1024 10.78 60.53 6.25
N THR A 1025 9.49 60.15 6.32
CA THR A 1025 8.33 61.05 6.50
C THR A 1025 8.02 61.34 7.99
N ASP A 1026 7.42 62.49 8.30
CA ASP A 1026 7.14 62.89 9.70
C ASP A 1026 6.09 62.00 10.37
N ALA A 1027 5.27 61.29 9.58
CA ALA A 1027 4.29 60.33 10.07
C ALA A 1027 4.97 59.12 10.75
N ILE A 1028 6.07 58.58 10.22
CA ILE A 1028 6.82 57.46 10.83
C ILE A 1028 7.38 57.83 12.21
N ALA A 1029 7.88 59.07 12.38
CA ALA A 1029 8.48 59.55 13.63
C ALA A 1029 7.47 59.62 14.80
N SER A 1030 6.17 59.67 14.50
CA SER A 1030 5.08 59.70 15.51
C SER A 1030 4.61 58.31 15.96
N VAL A 1031 4.94 57.24 15.22
CA VAL A 1031 4.53 55.87 15.51
C VAL A 1031 5.48 55.18 16.50
N ASP A 1032 6.75 55.62 16.56
CA ASP A 1032 7.78 55.12 17.50
C ASP A 1032 7.41 55.38 18.99
N ASP A 1033 6.41 56.23 19.26
CA ASP A 1033 5.90 56.57 20.59
C ASP A 1033 4.79 55.63 21.14
N LYS A 1034 4.37 54.59 20.41
CA LYS A 1034 3.43 53.57 20.94
C LYS A 1034 4.18 52.34 21.45
N LEU A 1035 4.38 52.28 22.77
CA LEU A 1035 4.99 51.14 23.45
C LEU A 1035 4.16 49.84 23.27
N SER A 1036 4.64 48.91 22.44
CA SER A 1036 4.25 47.49 22.45
C SER A 1036 5.43 46.65 22.91
N PHE A 1037 5.19 45.69 23.82
CA PHE A 1037 6.15 44.66 24.21
C PHE A 1037 6.03 43.45 23.27
N GLU A 1038 7.14 42.77 22.97
CA GLU A 1038 7.13 41.53 22.17
C GLU A 1038 6.35 40.42 22.87
N GLU A 1039 6.49 40.31 24.18
CA GLU A 1039 5.73 39.39 25.03
C GLU A 1039 5.24 40.13 26.27
N LEU A 1040 3.92 40.12 26.51
CA LEU A 1040 3.30 40.64 27.72
C LEU A 1040 2.17 39.70 28.15
N ILE A 1041 2.48 38.79 29.08
CA ILE A 1041 1.59 37.70 29.50
C ILE A 1041 1.18 37.90 30.96
N PHE A 1042 -0.11 37.67 31.22
CA PHE A 1042 -0.73 37.65 32.54
C PHE A 1042 -1.37 36.27 32.77
N TYR A 1043 -0.90 35.53 33.78
CA TYR A 1043 -1.39 34.17 34.06
C TYR A 1043 -1.40 33.82 35.56
N PRO A 1044 -2.42 33.11 36.06
CA PRO A 1044 -3.69 32.83 35.41
C PRO A 1044 -4.58 34.08 35.33
N ASN A 1045 -5.43 34.17 34.30
CA ASN A 1045 -6.47 35.19 34.18
C ASN A 1045 -7.79 34.50 33.76
N PRO A 1046 -8.76 34.27 34.67
CA PRO A 1046 -8.88 34.90 35.99
C PRO A 1046 -7.86 34.44 37.04
N ALA A 1047 -7.29 35.39 37.79
CA ALA A 1047 -6.39 35.11 38.90
C ALA A 1047 -7.16 34.84 40.19
N LYS A 1048 -6.76 33.80 40.94
CA LYS A 1048 -7.33 33.52 42.27
C LYS A 1048 -6.45 34.03 43.40
N ASN A 1049 -5.20 33.57 43.41
CA ASN A 1049 -4.27 33.81 44.53
C ASN A 1049 -3.08 34.68 44.11
N LEU A 1050 -2.47 34.35 42.98
CA LEU A 1050 -1.31 35.05 42.41
C LEU A 1050 -1.57 35.32 40.94
N LEU A 1051 -1.27 36.54 40.50
CA LEU A 1051 -1.20 36.91 39.10
C LEU A 1051 0.26 37.00 38.68
N SER A 1052 0.72 36.06 37.87
CA SER A 1052 2.06 36.10 37.28
C SER A 1052 2.07 37.01 36.06
N LEU A 1053 3.12 37.80 35.94
CA LEU A 1053 3.40 38.72 34.85
C LEU A 1053 4.74 38.36 34.24
N SER A 1054 4.74 38.02 32.95
CA SER A 1054 5.96 37.84 32.16
C SER A 1054 6.02 38.88 31.06
N ILE A 1055 7.15 39.57 30.97
CA ILE A 1055 7.44 40.58 29.96
C ILE A 1055 8.74 40.17 29.27
N LYS A 1056 8.73 40.09 27.94
CA LYS A 1056 9.95 40.03 27.12
C LYS A 1056 9.89 41.08 26.02
N ASP A 1057 11.05 41.65 25.73
CA ASP A 1057 11.22 42.63 24.68
C ASP A 1057 12.69 42.59 24.24
N SER A 1058 12.97 42.70 22.94
CA SER A 1058 14.34 42.81 22.44
C SER A 1058 15.07 44.04 22.96
N ARG A 1059 14.35 45.01 23.55
CA ARG A 1059 14.89 46.23 24.17
C ARG A 1059 15.05 46.08 25.71
N PRO A 1060 16.07 46.69 26.32
CA PRO A 1060 16.23 46.73 27.78
C PRO A 1060 15.05 47.42 28.49
N LEU A 1061 14.54 46.82 29.58
CA LEU A 1061 13.39 47.32 30.36
C LEU A 1061 13.80 48.39 31.39
N ASP A 1062 14.44 49.48 30.93
CA ASP A 1062 14.96 50.53 31.81
C ASP A 1062 13.84 51.34 32.51
N GLN A 1063 13.84 51.34 33.86
CA GLN A 1063 12.85 52.00 34.73
C GLN A 1063 11.39 51.62 34.43
N LEU A 1064 11.09 50.33 34.56
CA LEU A 1064 9.75 49.80 34.42
C LEU A 1064 8.94 50.01 35.71
N THR A 1065 7.76 50.61 35.61
CA THR A 1065 6.81 50.76 36.72
C THR A 1065 5.51 50.02 36.40
N ILE A 1066 5.12 49.10 37.27
CA ILE A 1066 3.88 48.33 37.19
C ILE A 1066 2.93 48.85 38.26
N LYS A 1067 1.69 49.20 37.87
CA LYS A 1067 0.61 49.64 38.76
C LYS A 1067 -0.66 48.84 38.48
N MET A 1068 -1.39 48.43 39.50
CA MET A 1068 -2.70 47.79 39.36
C MET A 1068 -3.77 48.66 40.02
N PHE A 1069 -4.89 48.86 39.32
CA PHE A 1069 -6.01 49.66 39.77
C PHE A 1069 -7.28 48.82 39.86
N ASN A 1070 -8.06 49.03 40.93
CA ASN A 1070 -9.41 48.45 41.05
C ASN A 1070 -10.42 49.18 40.15
N SER A 1071 -11.67 48.70 40.12
CA SER A 1071 -12.75 49.27 39.30
C SER A 1071 -13.16 50.69 39.70
N GLN A 1072 -12.78 51.17 40.90
CA GLN A 1072 -12.96 52.57 41.31
C GLN A 1072 -11.75 53.46 40.97
N GLY A 1073 -10.73 52.92 40.28
CA GLY A 1073 -9.52 53.64 39.91
C GLY A 1073 -8.51 53.83 41.05
N GLN A 1074 -8.68 53.12 42.18
CA GLN A 1074 -7.73 53.16 43.28
C GLN A 1074 -6.54 52.24 42.97
N ASN A 1075 -5.32 52.73 43.17
CA ASN A 1075 -4.09 51.95 42.99
C ASN A 1075 -3.93 50.97 44.16
N ILE A 1076 -3.97 49.66 43.87
CA ILE A 1076 -3.89 48.58 44.86
C ILE A 1076 -2.51 47.89 44.88
N TYR A 1077 -1.70 48.07 43.83
CA TYR A 1077 -0.36 47.52 43.75
C TYR A 1077 0.54 48.44 42.93
N GLN A 1078 1.74 48.72 43.43
CA GLN A 1078 2.76 49.43 42.66
C GLN A 1078 4.14 48.84 42.94
N ASN A 1079 4.89 48.56 41.89
CA ASN A 1079 6.28 48.17 41.99
C ASN A 1079 7.09 48.79 40.85
N GLN A 1080 8.35 49.14 41.14
CA GLN A 1080 9.28 49.73 40.19
C GLN A 1080 10.52 48.86 40.11
N PHE A 1081 10.91 48.52 38.88
CA PHE A 1081 12.04 47.68 38.59
C PHE A 1081 13.11 48.54 37.90
N GLU A 1082 14.35 48.45 38.42
CA GLU A 1082 15.52 49.11 37.85
C GLU A 1082 16.51 48.03 37.42
N GLY A 1083 16.78 47.92 36.11
CA GLY A 1083 17.76 46.98 35.56
C GLY A 1083 17.58 46.77 34.05
N GLY A 1084 18.69 46.74 33.31
CA GLY A 1084 18.72 46.64 31.84
C GLY A 1084 18.55 45.22 31.29
N SER A 1085 17.73 44.37 31.91
CA SER A 1085 17.38 43.07 31.35
C SER A 1085 16.25 43.21 30.32
N ASN A 1086 16.31 42.38 29.29
CA ASN A 1086 15.32 42.32 28.19
C ASN A 1086 14.08 41.47 28.56
N SER A 1087 14.08 40.88 29.74
CA SER A 1087 12.96 40.10 30.28
C SER A 1087 12.74 40.40 31.75
N LEU A 1088 11.47 40.38 32.16
CA LEU A 1088 11.06 40.45 33.56
C LEU A 1088 9.95 39.42 33.81
N SER A 1089 10.13 38.61 34.85
CA SER A 1089 9.05 37.76 35.38
C SER A 1089 8.82 38.11 36.85
N THR A 1090 7.58 38.47 37.18
CA THR A 1090 7.18 38.84 38.54
C THR A 1090 5.76 38.36 38.84
N SER A 1091 5.33 38.46 40.08
CA SER A 1091 3.98 38.05 40.50
C SER A 1091 3.37 39.07 41.45
N ILE A 1092 2.06 39.26 41.33
CA ILE A 1092 1.24 40.13 42.18
C ILE A 1092 0.36 39.21 43.04
N ASP A 1093 0.47 39.30 44.36
CA ASP A 1093 -0.43 38.62 45.29
C ASP A 1093 -1.78 39.34 45.29
N VAL A 1094 -2.84 38.60 44.97
CA VAL A 1094 -4.21 39.11 44.84
C VAL A 1094 -5.18 38.41 45.80
N ASN A 1095 -4.68 37.61 46.76
CA ASN A 1095 -5.51 36.82 47.67
C ASN A 1095 -6.52 37.64 48.47
N ASN A 1096 -6.23 38.92 48.75
CA ASN A 1096 -7.09 39.79 49.55
C ASN A 1096 -7.96 40.74 48.70
N GLU A 1097 -7.91 40.62 47.38
CA GLU A 1097 -8.64 41.48 46.45
C GLU A 1097 -10.01 40.87 46.09
N PRO A 1098 -11.10 41.67 46.13
CA PRO A 1098 -12.44 41.20 45.74
C PRO A 1098 -12.50 40.69 44.29
N SER A 1099 -13.39 39.73 44.01
CA SER A 1099 -13.66 39.30 42.64
C SER A 1099 -14.15 40.47 41.78
N GLY A 1100 -13.49 40.70 40.64
CA GLY A 1100 -13.77 41.86 39.82
C GLY A 1100 -12.77 42.11 38.70
N ILE A 1101 -12.98 43.21 37.98
CA ILE A 1101 -12.12 43.67 36.90
C ILE A 1101 -11.09 44.66 37.46
N TYR A 1102 -9.83 44.44 37.12
CA TYR A 1102 -8.70 45.29 37.48
C TYR A 1102 -7.93 45.72 36.23
N LEU A 1103 -7.29 46.88 36.31
CA LEU A 1103 -6.46 47.43 35.24
C LEU A 1103 -5.00 47.43 35.69
N VAL A 1104 -4.14 46.74 34.94
CA VAL A 1104 -2.69 46.76 35.15
C VAL A 1104 -2.09 47.72 34.13
N ASN A 1105 -1.51 48.82 34.61
CA ASN A 1105 -0.73 49.75 33.82
C ASN A 1105 0.76 49.45 33.99
N ILE A 1106 1.46 49.35 32.88
CA ILE A 1106 2.90 49.12 32.80
C ILE A 1106 3.48 50.32 32.06
N SER A 1107 4.42 51.02 32.70
CA SER A 1107 4.99 52.27 32.19
C SER A 1107 6.51 52.23 32.22
N THR A 1108 7.14 52.82 31.21
CA THR A 1108 8.58 53.08 31.12
C THR A 1108 8.80 54.56 30.83
N LYS A 1109 10.06 55.01 30.77
CA LYS A 1109 10.38 56.38 30.31
C LYS A 1109 9.86 56.72 28.91
N LYS A 1110 9.56 55.71 28.08
CA LYS A 1110 9.19 55.86 26.67
C LYS A 1110 7.68 55.72 26.41
N GLY A 1111 6.86 55.45 27.43
CA GLY A 1111 5.41 55.28 27.27
C GLY A 1111 4.78 54.33 28.27
N SER A 1112 3.47 54.08 28.14
CA SER A 1112 2.74 53.14 29.01
C SER A 1112 1.69 52.33 28.25
N VAL A 1113 1.47 51.09 28.70
CA VAL A 1113 0.43 50.19 28.21
C VAL A 1113 -0.45 49.75 29.38
N THR A 1114 -1.76 49.61 29.13
CA THR A 1114 -2.71 49.12 30.13
C THR A 1114 -3.36 47.82 29.66
N ARG A 1115 -3.51 46.85 30.57
CA ARG A 1115 -4.19 45.58 30.34
C ARG A 1115 -5.27 45.34 31.39
N LYS A 1116 -6.36 44.70 30.98
CA LYS A 1116 -7.48 44.32 31.84
C LYS A 1116 -7.27 42.89 32.33
N ILE A 1117 -7.38 42.69 33.64
CA ILE A 1117 -7.30 41.36 34.27
C ILE A 1117 -8.53 41.12 35.17
N ILE A 1118 -8.87 39.85 35.38
CA ILE A 1118 -10.00 39.43 36.20
C ILE A 1118 -9.45 38.73 37.43
N ILE A 1119 -9.93 39.11 38.61
CA ILE A 1119 -9.70 38.37 39.86
C ILE A 1119 -10.99 37.61 40.18
N SER A 1120 -10.87 36.32 40.51
CA SER A 1120 -11.97 35.43 40.86
C SER A 1120 -11.59 34.62 42.10
N GLN A 1121 -12.12 35.03 43.27
CA GLN A 1121 -12.05 34.27 44.51
C GLN A 1121 -12.87 32.98 44.41
#